data_AF-A0A9W6AMV2-F1
#
_entry.id   AF-A0A9W6AMV2-F1
#
_cell.length_a   1.000
_cell.length_b   1.000
_cell.length_c   1.000
_cell.angle_alpha   90.00
_cell.angle_beta   90.00
_cell.angle_gamma   90.00
#
_symmetry.space_group_name_H-M   'P 1'
#
loop_
_entity.id
_entity.type
_entity.pdbx_description
1 polymer ?
#
loop_
_entity_poly.entity_id
_entity_poly.type
_entity_poly.pdbx_seq_one_letter_code
_entity_poly.pdbx_strand_id
1 'polypeptide(L)'
;MAEPASHYVPLDVPLPPVPTTKIFTEEQWTTLLSLADTVIPSIRSPTAYKSASTKVIPHSELNKSLATLTKSIHSPDAGTIAAQYLEEDASSNPLFREGLQRLFAQYVHDEGRNGLGFILNALNTRAGSLLLTGSVTPIHEQPLHVREEIFRGWETSRLSPLRGVYRACTGMFKQTWVKFSPTLAPVLGFPRVPVHGKPADGFKHTFLQFPAADEPETIETDVVIVGSGCGGSVAAKNLAEAGHKVLVLDKSYHYTSNHFPMNFNEAFNSMFESGGAVVTDDGSMAVLAGSTWGGGGTVNWSAALQTQGFVREEWAKNGLPFFTSMEFQNCLDRVSERMGVDVEHIKHNKTNRFILEGARRLGYAAKTVPQNTGHTEHYCGYCTLGCHSTGKKGPTETFLADAATAGATFIEGFRANKILFTDTKDGQVASGVEGVWTSRDAYLGRSGATAVTRNVIIKAKRVVVSCGTLQSPLLLLRSGLKNPQIGRNLHLHPVAIAGAVLDEEFRPWEGAALTTVVNELENLDNQGHGVKIEALSMVPAAFLPLFPWRNGLDYKLWVQKLPRMAGLIMLARDRGTGRVYPDPGDGRIRIDYAVSPTDRKHIVEGIIASAKMAYVSGAKEFHTSWREVPPFIRPVESDAEDTEGANNAALQAWIAEVRRKKPLDPERTMFASAHQMGTCRMGKSPRTSVVDSDCQVWGTRGLYVVDASVFPSASGVNPMLTNMAIADRASRNLARSMRRGDQNFHARL
;
A
#
# COMPACT_ATOMS: atom_id res chain seq x y z
N MET A 1 25.63 15.90 25.85
CA MET A 1 24.62 15.20 26.68
C MET A 1 23.32 15.22 25.90
N ALA A 2 22.85 14.07 25.43
CA ALA A 2 21.58 13.98 24.71
C ALA A 2 20.44 14.18 25.71
N GLU A 3 19.49 15.07 25.40
CA GLU A 3 18.24 15.16 26.15
C GLU A 3 17.57 13.76 26.20
N PRO A 4 17.01 13.34 27.35
CA PRO A 4 16.31 12.07 27.44
C PRO A 4 15.15 12.09 26.44
N ALA A 5 15.11 11.09 25.54
CA ALA A 5 14.04 10.93 24.58
C ALA A 5 12.69 10.95 25.31
N SER A 6 11.81 11.89 24.95
CA SER A 6 10.47 11.92 25.53
C SER A 6 9.78 10.60 25.19
N HIS A 7 9.52 9.76 26.19
CA HIS A 7 8.80 8.51 26.02
C HIS A 7 7.32 8.81 25.73
N TYR A 8 6.99 9.08 24.48
CA TYR A 8 5.63 9.06 24.01
C TYR A 8 5.13 7.62 23.93
N VAL A 9 4.02 7.34 24.59
CA VAL A 9 3.33 6.06 24.50
C VAL A 9 2.00 6.33 23.78
N PRO A 10 1.82 5.87 22.52
CA PRO A 10 0.55 5.97 21.83
C PRO A 10 -0.49 5.16 22.58
N LEU A 11 -1.75 5.61 22.50
CA LEU A 11 -2.88 4.83 22.96
C LEU A 11 -3.03 3.60 22.07
N ASP A 12 -3.32 2.45 22.69
CA ASP A 12 -3.47 1.19 21.97
C ASP A 12 -4.64 1.26 20.97
N VAL A 13 -4.42 0.73 19.77
CA VAL A 13 -5.48 0.56 18.76
C VAL A 13 -5.78 -0.91 18.65
N PRO A 14 -6.77 -1.44 19.40
CA PRO A 14 -6.99 -2.87 19.47
C PRO A 14 -7.43 -3.43 18.11
N LEU A 15 -6.92 -4.61 17.78
CA LEU A 15 -7.38 -5.35 16.61
C LEU A 15 -8.83 -5.80 16.80
N PRO A 16 -9.63 -5.90 15.71
CA PRO A 16 -10.94 -6.52 15.79
C PRO A 16 -10.89 -7.92 16.42
N PRO A 17 -11.95 -8.35 17.12
CA PRO A 17 -12.03 -9.69 17.66
C PRO A 17 -11.89 -10.74 16.56
N VAL A 18 -11.37 -11.90 16.92
CA VAL A 18 -11.21 -13.02 16.00
C VAL A 18 -12.59 -13.51 15.56
N PRO A 19 -12.90 -13.57 14.26
CA PRO A 19 -14.18 -14.07 13.80
C PRO A 19 -14.39 -15.54 14.20
N THR A 20 -15.57 -15.86 14.73
CA THR A 20 -15.95 -17.24 15.12
C THR A 20 -16.44 -18.09 13.95
N THR A 21 -16.57 -17.51 12.76
CA THR A 21 -16.99 -18.21 11.55
C THR A 21 -16.02 -19.35 11.23
N LYS A 22 -16.55 -20.58 11.13
CA LYS A 22 -15.77 -21.74 10.68
C LYS A 22 -15.52 -21.63 9.18
N ILE A 23 -14.30 -21.24 8.81
CA ILE A 23 -13.88 -21.06 7.41
C ILE A 23 -13.15 -22.27 6.82
N PHE A 24 -12.56 -23.11 7.67
CA PHE A 24 -11.91 -24.37 7.31
C PHE A 24 -12.23 -25.44 8.38
N THR A 25 -12.16 -26.71 8.00
CA THR A 25 -12.22 -27.85 8.92
C THR A 25 -10.95 -27.95 9.77
N GLU A 26 -10.98 -28.72 10.86
CA GLU A 26 -9.80 -28.92 11.71
C GLU A 26 -8.63 -29.57 10.95
N GLU A 27 -8.91 -30.51 10.06
CA GLU A 27 -7.91 -31.14 9.21
C GLU A 27 -7.32 -30.16 8.18
N GLN A 28 -8.15 -29.30 7.58
CA GLN A 28 -7.68 -28.24 6.68
C GLN A 28 -6.77 -27.25 7.42
N TRP A 29 -7.14 -26.86 8.64
CA TRP A 29 -6.30 -26.02 9.51
C TRP A 29 -4.97 -26.68 9.85
N THR A 30 -5.00 -27.97 10.20
CA THR A 30 -3.80 -28.76 10.48
C THR A 30 -2.85 -28.74 9.29
N THR A 31 -3.37 -29.00 8.09
CA THR A 31 -2.56 -28.96 6.87
C THR A 31 -2.04 -27.56 6.55
N LEU A 32 -2.88 -26.53 6.66
CA LEU A 32 -2.47 -25.16 6.40
C LEU A 32 -1.37 -24.68 7.36
N LEU A 33 -1.51 -24.96 8.66
CA LEU A 33 -0.52 -24.62 9.68
C LEU A 33 0.77 -25.42 9.50
N SER A 34 0.69 -26.67 9.05
CA SER A 34 1.87 -27.48 8.70
C SER A 34 2.68 -26.86 7.56
N LEU A 35 2.02 -26.19 6.61
CA LEU A 35 2.68 -25.44 5.52
C LEU A 35 3.24 -24.11 6.03
N ALA A 36 2.57 -23.45 6.99
CA ALA A 36 3.11 -22.27 7.64
C ALA A 36 4.42 -22.57 8.38
N ASP A 37 4.47 -23.70 9.09
CA ASP A 37 5.69 -24.19 9.75
C ASP A 37 6.78 -24.61 8.75
N THR A 38 6.44 -25.02 7.53
CA THR A 38 7.44 -25.20 6.47
C THR A 38 8.14 -23.89 6.14
N VAL A 39 7.36 -22.79 6.05
CA VAL A 39 7.88 -21.47 5.68
C VAL A 39 8.65 -20.83 6.82
N ILE A 40 8.12 -20.92 8.05
CA ILE A 40 8.72 -20.41 9.28
C ILE A 40 8.83 -21.54 10.33
N PRO A 41 9.85 -22.41 10.21
CA PRO A 41 10.08 -23.52 11.14
C PRO A 41 10.88 -23.09 12.38
N SER A 42 10.77 -23.92 13.41
CA SER A 42 11.69 -23.92 14.55
C SER A 42 13.02 -24.51 14.10
N ILE A 43 14.15 -23.84 14.36
CA ILE A 43 15.49 -24.31 13.99
C ILE A 43 16.20 -24.85 15.22
N ARG A 44 16.56 -26.14 15.20
CA ARG A 44 17.15 -26.83 16.37
C ARG A 44 18.29 -27.77 16.00
N SER A 45 19.06 -28.19 17.01
CA SER A 45 20.12 -29.19 16.86
C SER A 45 19.53 -30.61 16.78
N PRO A 46 20.33 -31.62 16.36
CA PRO A 46 19.88 -33.02 16.26
C PRO A 46 19.54 -33.69 17.60
N THR A 47 20.04 -33.14 18.72
CA THR A 47 19.83 -33.66 20.08
C THR A 47 18.58 -33.10 20.76
N ALA A 48 17.94 -32.09 20.17
CA ALA A 48 16.71 -31.51 20.68
C ALA A 48 15.49 -32.41 20.39
N TYR A 49 14.44 -32.29 21.22
CA TYR A 49 13.14 -32.93 20.96
C TYR A 49 12.62 -32.52 19.58
N LYS A 50 12.24 -33.50 18.76
CA LYS A 50 11.78 -33.29 17.39
C LYS A 50 10.27 -33.11 17.36
N SER A 51 9.80 -31.96 16.91
CA SER A 51 8.41 -31.76 16.49
C SER A 51 8.28 -31.85 14.96
N ALA A 52 7.05 -31.99 14.45
CA ALA A 52 6.76 -31.91 13.02
C ALA A 52 7.06 -30.52 12.40
N SER A 53 7.29 -29.49 13.22
CA SER A 53 7.68 -28.11 12.83
C SER A 53 9.20 -27.85 12.92
N THR A 54 9.99 -28.81 13.39
CA THR A 54 11.42 -28.61 13.68
C THR A 54 12.30 -28.88 12.45
N LYS A 55 13.04 -27.86 12.00
CA LYS A 55 14.17 -28.00 11.06
C LYS A 55 15.42 -28.34 11.86
N VAL A 56 15.85 -29.59 11.75
CA VAL A 56 17.10 -30.05 12.36
C VAL A 56 18.27 -29.71 11.44
N ILE A 57 19.26 -28.98 11.97
CA ILE A 57 20.50 -28.63 11.27
C ILE A 57 21.73 -29.11 12.06
N PRO A 58 22.91 -29.28 11.43
CA PRO A 58 24.14 -29.62 12.14
C PRO A 58 24.49 -28.63 13.25
N HIS A 59 25.08 -29.11 14.35
CA HIS A 59 25.51 -28.27 15.47
C HIS A 59 26.43 -27.12 15.03
N SER A 60 27.33 -27.36 14.08
CA SER A 60 28.22 -26.34 13.53
C SER A 60 27.46 -25.21 12.83
N GLU A 61 26.41 -25.54 12.08
CA GLU A 61 25.57 -24.57 11.39
C GLU A 61 24.69 -23.77 12.37
N LEU A 62 24.12 -24.45 13.38
CA LEU A 62 23.35 -23.79 14.43
C LEU A 62 24.22 -22.81 15.23
N ASN A 63 25.40 -23.24 15.66
CA ASN A 63 26.34 -22.39 16.40
C ASN A 63 26.78 -21.18 15.57
N LYS A 64 27.04 -21.36 14.27
CA LYS A 64 27.35 -20.26 13.35
C LYS A 64 26.18 -19.28 13.22
N SER A 65 24.95 -19.79 13.12
CA SER A 65 23.74 -18.98 13.01
C SER A 65 23.49 -18.17 14.29
N LEU A 66 23.59 -18.80 15.46
CA LEU A 66 23.47 -18.16 16.77
C LEU A 66 24.57 -17.11 16.99
N ALA A 67 25.82 -17.39 16.63
CA ALA A 67 26.91 -16.43 16.72
C ALA A 67 26.67 -15.21 15.82
N THR A 68 26.15 -15.43 14.60
CA THR A 68 25.80 -14.36 13.66
C THR A 68 24.71 -13.46 14.24
N LEU A 69 23.61 -14.04 14.73
CA LEU A 69 22.49 -13.31 15.33
C LEU A 69 22.90 -12.58 16.62
N THR A 70 23.65 -13.25 17.51
CA THR A 70 24.10 -12.65 18.77
C THR A 70 24.97 -11.42 18.51
N LYS A 71 25.82 -11.46 17.47
CA LYS A 71 26.65 -10.33 17.07
C LYS A 71 25.84 -9.15 16.51
N SER A 72 24.69 -9.40 15.87
CA SER A 72 23.86 -8.36 15.26
C SER A 72 22.85 -7.73 16.23
N ILE A 73 22.49 -8.42 17.31
CA ILE A 73 21.47 -7.96 18.27
C ILE A 73 22.12 -7.05 19.32
N HIS A 74 21.63 -5.81 19.41
CA HIS A 74 22.09 -4.82 20.38
C HIS A 74 21.30 -4.92 21.70
N SER A 75 21.52 -5.99 22.46
CA SER A 75 20.88 -6.24 23.77
C SER A 75 21.81 -7.03 24.70
N PRO A 76 21.78 -6.80 26.03
CA PRO A 76 22.46 -7.67 26.99
C PRO A 76 22.03 -9.14 26.88
N ASP A 77 20.78 -9.39 26.46
CA ASP A 77 20.20 -10.73 26.32
C ASP A 77 20.31 -11.28 24.88
N ALA A 78 21.25 -10.77 24.07
CA ALA A 78 21.36 -11.09 22.64
C ALA A 78 21.35 -12.59 22.33
N GLY A 79 22.06 -13.41 23.13
CA GLY A 79 22.09 -14.86 22.95
C GLY A 79 20.73 -15.53 23.16
N THR A 80 19.98 -15.09 24.18
CA THR A 80 18.63 -15.58 24.47
C THR A 80 17.65 -15.18 23.37
N ILE A 81 17.71 -13.92 22.92
CA ILE A 81 16.86 -13.42 21.84
C ILE A 81 17.15 -14.18 20.54
N ALA A 82 18.43 -14.41 20.21
CA ALA A 82 18.84 -15.18 19.05
C ALA A 82 18.31 -16.62 19.08
N ALA A 83 18.39 -17.29 20.23
CA ALA A 83 17.87 -18.64 20.41
C ALA A 83 16.33 -18.66 20.25
N GLN A 84 15.61 -17.78 20.93
CA GLN A 84 14.15 -17.69 20.83
C GLN A 84 13.69 -17.41 19.40
N TYR A 85 14.39 -16.53 18.67
CA TYR A 85 14.09 -16.24 17.26
C TYR A 85 14.26 -17.45 16.34
N LEU A 86 15.35 -18.21 16.51
CA LEU A 86 15.55 -19.44 15.75
C LEU A 86 14.53 -20.52 16.14
N GLU A 87 14.18 -20.62 17.43
CA GLU A 87 13.25 -21.62 17.94
C GLU A 87 11.77 -21.31 17.66
N GLU A 88 11.40 -20.06 17.36
CA GLU A 88 10.03 -19.69 16.99
C GLU A 88 9.56 -20.46 15.73
N ASP A 89 8.39 -21.07 15.78
CA ASP A 89 7.67 -21.51 14.58
C ASP A 89 6.34 -20.76 14.44
N ALA A 90 5.82 -20.72 13.22
CA ALA A 90 4.62 -19.96 12.91
C ALA A 90 3.40 -20.48 13.70
N SER A 91 3.16 -21.79 13.67
CA SER A 91 1.92 -22.34 14.18
C SER A 91 1.85 -22.25 15.69
N SER A 92 2.93 -22.41 16.46
CA SER A 92 2.90 -22.36 17.93
C SER A 92 2.38 -21.02 18.48
N ASN A 93 2.61 -19.91 17.78
CA ASN A 93 2.17 -18.58 18.18
C ASN A 93 0.63 -18.41 18.05
N PRO A 94 -0.12 -18.21 19.16
CA PRO A 94 -1.57 -18.02 19.09
C PRO A 94 -1.98 -16.81 18.23
N LEU A 95 -1.25 -15.69 18.32
CA LEU A 95 -1.55 -14.48 17.56
C LEU A 95 -1.36 -14.68 16.05
N PHE A 96 -0.45 -15.56 15.64
CA PHE A 96 -0.30 -15.96 14.23
C PHE A 96 -1.55 -16.69 13.74
N ARG A 97 -2.02 -17.70 14.50
CA ARG A 97 -3.24 -18.46 14.16
C ARG A 97 -4.47 -17.55 14.07
N GLU A 98 -4.64 -16.67 15.05
CA GLU A 98 -5.71 -15.68 15.05
C GLU A 98 -5.60 -14.68 13.91
N GLY A 99 -4.38 -14.27 13.55
CA GLY A 99 -4.10 -13.41 12.40
C GLY A 99 -4.54 -14.04 11.08
N LEU A 100 -4.26 -15.34 10.88
CA LEU A 100 -4.77 -16.09 9.72
C LEU A 100 -6.30 -16.21 9.72
N GLN A 101 -6.90 -16.51 10.87
CA GLN A 101 -8.35 -16.58 11.00
C GLN A 101 -9.01 -15.25 10.61
N ARG A 102 -8.50 -14.10 11.09
CA ARG A 102 -8.97 -12.77 10.68
C ARG A 102 -8.81 -12.56 9.17
N LEU A 103 -7.64 -12.86 8.63
CA LEU A 103 -7.33 -12.69 7.21
C LEU A 103 -8.32 -13.44 6.30
N PHE A 104 -8.49 -14.73 6.53
CA PHE A 104 -9.38 -15.55 5.71
C PHE A 104 -10.85 -15.17 5.90
N ALA A 105 -11.30 -14.93 7.14
CA ALA A 105 -12.70 -14.59 7.38
C ALA A 105 -13.10 -13.20 6.86
N GLN A 106 -12.19 -12.22 6.88
CA GLN A 106 -12.53 -10.82 6.59
C GLN A 106 -12.06 -10.32 5.23
N TYR A 107 -10.96 -10.86 4.68
CA TYR A 107 -10.27 -10.22 3.54
C TYR A 107 -10.07 -11.14 2.34
N VAL A 108 -10.05 -12.47 2.54
CA VAL A 108 -9.98 -13.41 1.42
C VAL A 108 -11.39 -13.63 0.83
N HIS A 109 -11.51 -13.50 -0.49
CA HIS A 109 -12.76 -13.77 -1.24
C HIS A 109 -13.19 -15.24 -1.11
N ASP A 110 -14.49 -15.48 -1.23
CA ASP A 110 -15.06 -16.83 -1.15
C ASP A 110 -14.44 -17.77 -2.18
N GLU A 111 -14.23 -17.30 -3.42
CA GLU A 111 -13.56 -18.05 -4.48
C GLU A 111 -12.16 -18.53 -4.04
N GLY A 112 -11.34 -17.63 -3.50
CA GLY A 112 -9.99 -17.95 -3.03
C GLY A 112 -10.00 -18.90 -1.83
N ARG A 113 -10.93 -18.70 -0.89
CA ARG A 113 -11.12 -19.59 0.27
C ARG A 113 -11.53 -20.99 -0.14
N ASN A 114 -12.52 -21.10 -1.02
CA ASN A 114 -13.05 -22.37 -1.50
C ASN A 114 -11.99 -23.12 -2.34
N GLY A 115 -11.28 -22.41 -3.22
CA GLY A 115 -10.18 -22.97 -4.01
C GLY A 115 -9.06 -23.52 -3.13
N LEU A 116 -8.63 -22.77 -2.11
CA LEU A 116 -7.63 -23.26 -1.16
C LEU A 116 -8.17 -24.44 -0.34
N GLY A 117 -9.40 -24.36 0.15
CA GLY A 117 -10.04 -25.44 0.92
C GLY A 117 -10.13 -26.75 0.14
N PHE A 118 -10.42 -26.69 -1.16
CA PHE A 118 -10.41 -27.85 -2.05
C PHE A 118 -9.01 -28.50 -2.12
N ILE A 119 -7.96 -27.69 -2.27
CA ILE A 119 -6.57 -28.18 -2.32
C ILE A 119 -6.16 -28.77 -0.98
N LEU A 120 -6.49 -28.11 0.14
CA LEU A 120 -6.22 -28.62 1.49
C LEU A 120 -6.92 -29.96 1.73
N ASN A 121 -8.17 -30.13 1.29
CA ASN A 121 -8.88 -31.41 1.37
C ASN A 121 -8.19 -32.51 0.55
N ALA A 122 -7.76 -32.20 -0.67
CA ALA A 122 -7.03 -33.16 -1.49
C ALA A 122 -5.74 -33.63 -0.80
N LEU A 123 -4.99 -32.70 -0.18
CA LEU A 123 -3.77 -32.98 0.59
C LEU A 123 -3.99 -33.78 1.88
N ASN A 124 -5.23 -33.93 2.33
CA ASN A 124 -5.59 -34.77 3.49
C ASN A 124 -5.90 -36.22 3.10
N THR A 125 -6.12 -36.49 1.81
CA THR A 125 -6.41 -37.85 1.33
C THR A 125 -5.16 -38.51 0.77
N ARG A 126 -5.05 -39.84 0.84
CA ARG A 126 -3.91 -40.58 0.24
C ARG A 126 -3.80 -40.36 -1.27
N ALA A 127 -4.93 -40.41 -1.98
CA ALA A 127 -4.96 -40.24 -3.44
C ALA A 127 -4.63 -38.80 -3.86
N GLY A 128 -5.21 -37.79 -3.20
CA GLY A 128 -4.91 -36.39 -3.49
C GLY A 128 -3.48 -36.01 -3.08
N SER A 129 -2.97 -36.56 -1.97
CA SER A 129 -1.55 -36.39 -1.59
C SER A 129 -0.62 -36.96 -2.65
N LEU A 130 -0.91 -38.16 -3.18
CA LEU A 130 -0.10 -38.76 -4.24
C LEU A 130 -0.08 -37.86 -5.48
N LEU A 131 -1.25 -37.32 -5.86
CA LEU A 131 -1.39 -36.45 -7.01
C LEU A 131 -0.66 -35.10 -6.85
N LEU A 132 -0.72 -34.49 -5.67
CA LEU A 132 -0.23 -33.12 -5.44
C LEU A 132 1.20 -33.06 -4.89
N THR A 133 1.69 -34.16 -4.30
CA THR A 133 2.99 -34.22 -3.61
C THR A 133 3.90 -35.34 -4.11
N GLY A 134 3.37 -36.31 -4.87
CA GLY A 134 4.11 -37.51 -5.26
C GLY A 134 4.20 -38.58 -4.16
N SER A 135 3.53 -38.38 -3.01
CA SER A 135 3.52 -39.31 -1.88
C SER A 135 2.10 -39.63 -1.41
N VAL A 136 1.83 -40.89 -1.03
CA VAL A 136 0.55 -41.30 -0.42
C VAL A 136 0.38 -40.81 1.03
N THR A 137 1.47 -40.43 1.69
CA THR A 137 1.45 -39.86 3.05
C THR A 137 1.00 -38.38 2.98
N PRO A 138 -0.06 -37.99 3.71
CA PRO A 138 -0.52 -36.61 3.81
C PRO A 138 0.59 -35.64 4.15
N ILE A 139 0.55 -34.45 3.54
CA ILE A 139 1.65 -33.48 3.62
C ILE A 139 1.95 -33.00 5.05
N HIS A 140 0.93 -32.94 5.92
CA HIS A 140 1.08 -32.53 7.31
C HIS A 140 1.69 -33.62 8.20
N GLU A 141 1.66 -34.88 7.77
CA GLU A 141 2.31 -36.02 8.43
C GLU A 141 3.75 -36.22 7.97
N GLN A 142 4.15 -35.61 6.84
CA GLN A 142 5.51 -35.68 6.33
C GLN A 142 6.51 -35.03 7.29
N PRO A 143 7.73 -35.58 7.42
CA PRO A 143 8.85 -34.88 8.05
C PRO A 143 9.09 -33.51 7.40
N LEU A 144 9.49 -32.51 8.19
CA LEU A 144 9.65 -31.14 7.70
C LEU A 144 10.53 -31.03 6.45
N HIS A 145 11.65 -31.76 6.38
CA HIS A 145 12.54 -31.70 5.22
C HIS A 145 11.88 -32.20 3.93
N VAL A 146 11.04 -33.24 4.00
CA VAL A 146 10.25 -33.74 2.86
C VAL A 146 9.17 -32.71 2.49
N ARG A 147 8.48 -32.16 3.49
CA ARG A 147 7.47 -31.11 3.30
C ARG A 147 8.04 -29.86 2.63
N GLU A 148 9.23 -29.44 3.05
CA GLU A 148 9.98 -28.32 2.47
C GLU A 148 10.33 -28.59 1.00
N GLU A 149 10.80 -29.78 0.66
CA GLU A 149 11.09 -30.16 -0.72
C GLU A 149 9.84 -30.16 -1.60
N ILE A 150 8.74 -30.76 -1.14
CA ILE A 150 7.45 -30.74 -1.84
C ILE A 150 7.00 -29.30 -2.08
N PHE A 151 6.98 -28.48 -1.03
CA PHE A 151 6.48 -27.11 -1.10
C PHE A 151 7.35 -26.22 -2.00
N ARG A 152 8.68 -26.40 -1.99
CA ARG A 152 9.58 -25.75 -2.95
C ARG A 152 9.33 -26.23 -4.39
N GLY A 153 9.07 -27.52 -4.58
CA GLY A 153 8.73 -28.08 -5.89
C GLY A 153 7.47 -27.45 -6.51
N TRP A 154 6.54 -26.96 -5.69
CA TRP A 154 5.35 -26.25 -6.17
C TRP A 154 5.66 -24.92 -6.85
N GLU A 155 6.78 -24.25 -6.52
CA GLU A 155 7.19 -23.00 -7.15
C GLU A 155 7.33 -23.13 -8.67
N THR A 156 7.90 -24.25 -9.12
CA THR A 156 8.17 -24.53 -10.53
C THR A 156 7.25 -25.62 -11.11
N SER A 157 6.16 -25.96 -10.40
CA SER A 157 5.26 -27.03 -10.83
C SER A 157 4.64 -26.75 -12.20
N ARG A 158 4.44 -27.81 -12.98
CA ARG A 158 3.69 -27.73 -14.25
C ARG A 158 2.21 -27.42 -14.02
N LEU A 159 1.69 -27.73 -12.83
CA LEU A 159 0.31 -27.44 -12.44
C LEU A 159 0.20 -25.98 -11.96
N SER A 160 -0.50 -25.14 -12.72
CA SER A 160 -0.74 -23.73 -12.38
C SER A 160 -1.35 -23.54 -10.97
N PRO A 161 -2.33 -24.34 -10.52
CA PRO A 161 -2.87 -24.21 -9.17
C PRO A 161 -1.83 -24.35 -8.06
N LEU A 162 -0.86 -25.26 -8.20
CA LEU A 162 0.21 -25.44 -7.20
C LEU A 162 1.15 -24.24 -7.14
N ARG A 163 1.48 -23.63 -8.30
CA ARG A 163 2.25 -22.38 -8.33
C ARG A 163 1.49 -21.25 -7.63
N GLY A 164 0.18 -21.15 -7.86
CA GLY A 164 -0.70 -20.19 -7.20
C GLY A 164 -0.71 -20.36 -5.67
N VAL A 165 -0.89 -21.59 -5.18
CA VAL A 165 -0.85 -21.91 -3.75
C VAL A 165 0.50 -21.56 -3.13
N TYR A 166 1.61 -21.95 -3.77
CA TYR A 166 2.95 -21.60 -3.28
C TYR A 166 3.10 -20.09 -3.13
N ARG A 167 2.72 -19.29 -4.13
CA ARG A 167 2.78 -17.82 -4.05
C ARG A 167 1.91 -17.26 -2.93
N ALA A 168 0.65 -17.66 -2.87
CA ALA A 168 -0.32 -17.14 -1.89
C ALA A 168 0.09 -17.49 -0.46
N CYS A 169 0.43 -18.77 -0.19
CA CYS A 169 0.84 -19.25 1.12
C CYS A 169 2.16 -18.61 1.58
N THR A 170 3.20 -18.56 0.73
CA THR A 170 4.48 -17.93 1.12
C THR A 170 4.29 -16.47 1.49
N GLY A 171 3.56 -15.69 0.66
CA GLY A 171 3.28 -14.27 0.95
C GLY A 171 2.51 -14.08 2.24
N MET A 172 1.41 -14.81 2.41
CA MET A 172 0.53 -14.73 3.58
C MET A 172 1.22 -15.16 4.88
N PHE A 173 1.95 -16.27 4.89
CA PHE A 173 2.63 -16.74 6.09
C PHE A 173 3.73 -15.79 6.53
N LYS A 174 4.54 -15.28 5.58
CA LYS A 174 5.54 -14.24 5.89
C LYS A 174 4.88 -12.96 6.41
N GLN A 175 3.81 -12.50 5.78
CA GLN A 175 3.09 -11.29 6.20
C GLN A 175 2.55 -11.44 7.63
N THR A 176 1.89 -12.56 7.93
CA THR A 176 1.31 -12.82 9.26
C THR A 176 2.40 -13.00 10.31
N TRP A 177 3.46 -13.75 10.00
CA TRP A 177 4.58 -13.91 10.93
C TRP A 177 5.26 -12.57 11.24
N VAL A 178 5.55 -11.75 10.23
CA VAL A 178 6.14 -10.42 10.44
C VAL A 178 5.24 -9.53 11.32
N LYS A 179 3.91 -9.61 11.16
CA LYS A 179 2.94 -8.84 11.97
C LYS A 179 2.87 -9.29 13.44
N PHE A 180 3.07 -10.57 13.73
CA PHE A 180 2.72 -11.14 15.04
C PHE A 180 3.87 -11.84 15.77
N SER A 181 5.06 -11.93 15.18
CA SER A 181 6.24 -12.52 15.82
C SER A 181 6.65 -11.70 17.06
N PRO A 182 6.76 -12.33 18.25
CA PRO A 182 7.23 -11.66 19.44
C PRO A 182 8.76 -11.46 19.43
N THR A 183 9.49 -12.20 18.60
CA THR A 183 10.95 -12.19 18.58
C THR A 183 11.51 -11.28 17.48
N LEU A 184 10.72 -10.94 16.46
CA LEU A 184 11.18 -10.16 15.31
C LEU A 184 11.65 -8.75 15.69
N ALA A 185 10.81 -7.97 16.38
CA ALA A 185 11.19 -6.60 16.75
C ALA A 185 12.44 -6.55 17.66
N PRO A 186 12.56 -7.41 18.70
CA PRO A 186 13.80 -7.54 19.47
C PRO A 186 15.04 -7.87 18.63
N VAL A 187 14.95 -8.82 17.69
CA VAL A 187 16.08 -9.19 16.82
C VAL A 187 16.51 -8.04 15.92
N LEU A 188 15.55 -7.27 15.41
CA LEU A 188 15.82 -6.15 14.52
C LEU A 188 16.22 -4.86 15.26
N GLY A 189 15.94 -4.75 16.56
CA GLY A 189 15.96 -3.47 17.26
C GLY A 189 14.93 -2.48 16.71
N PHE A 190 13.82 -2.98 16.13
CA PHE A 190 12.77 -2.14 15.57
C PHE A 190 11.94 -1.53 16.70
N PRO A 191 11.87 -0.19 16.82
CA PRO A 191 11.18 0.43 17.93
C PRO A 191 9.66 0.41 17.74
N ARG A 192 8.90 0.35 18.83
CA ARG A 192 7.43 0.41 18.77
C ARG A 192 6.92 1.76 18.25
N VAL A 193 7.67 2.83 18.51
CA VAL A 193 7.35 4.22 18.15
C VAL A 193 8.55 4.91 17.51
N PRO A 194 8.35 6.00 16.75
CA PRO A 194 9.45 6.78 16.18
C PRO A 194 10.45 7.25 17.25
N VAL A 195 11.75 7.02 17.00
CA VAL A 195 12.82 7.43 17.93
C VAL A 195 12.98 8.95 17.98
N HIS A 196 12.78 9.62 16.84
CA HIS A 196 13.04 11.07 16.67
C HIS A 196 11.74 11.91 16.60
N GLY A 197 10.58 11.27 16.72
CA GLY A 197 9.31 11.94 16.56
C GLY A 197 8.91 12.71 17.82
N LYS A 198 8.44 13.95 17.65
CA LYS A 198 7.81 14.75 18.72
C LYS A 198 6.30 14.79 18.48
N PRO A 199 5.47 14.10 19.28
CA PRO A 199 4.02 14.18 19.14
C PRO A 199 3.52 15.61 19.28
N ALA A 200 2.45 15.93 18.58
CA ALA A 200 1.78 17.22 18.68
C ALA A 200 0.26 17.01 18.53
N ASP A 201 -0.53 17.93 19.06
CA ASP A 201 -1.97 17.91 18.85
C ASP A 201 -2.29 18.38 17.43
N GLY A 202 -3.16 17.64 16.75
CA GLY A 202 -3.67 17.98 15.42
C GLY A 202 -4.96 18.79 15.50
N PHE A 203 -5.50 19.14 14.34
CA PHE A 203 -6.82 19.77 14.28
C PHE A 203 -7.91 18.86 14.88
N LYS A 204 -8.77 19.42 15.75
CA LYS A 204 -9.87 18.68 16.38
C LYS A 204 -11.09 18.61 15.47
N HIS A 205 -11.18 17.54 14.69
CA HIS A 205 -12.36 17.23 13.88
C HIS A 205 -13.56 16.82 14.76
N THR A 206 -14.75 17.31 14.42
CA THR A 206 -16.02 16.94 15.08
C THR A 206 -16.89 16.20 14.07
N PHE A 207 -17.49 15.09 14.50
CA PHE A 207 -18.30 14.22 13.65
C PHE A 207 -19.73 14.13 14.18
N LEU A 208 -20.71 14.17 13.28
CA LEU A 208 -22.10 13.93 13.65
C LEU A 208 -22.26 12.49 14.18
N GLN A 209 -23.10 12.35 15.21
CA GLN A 209 -23.42 11.08 15.85
C GLN A 209 -24.93 10.88 15.79
N PHE A 210 -25.36 9.64 15.61
CA PHE A 210 -26.79 9.31 15.50
C PHE A 210 -27.18 8.34 16.63
N PRO A 211 -28.21 8.66 17.44
CA PRO A 211 -28.72 7.72 18.43
C PRO A 211 -29.33 6.49 17.75
N ALA A 212 -29.45 5.38 18.47
CA ALA A 212 -30.11 4.17 17.96
C ALA A 212 -31.60 4.44 17.71
N ALA A 213 -32.09 4.07 16.52
CA ALA A 213 -33.51 4.07 16.15
C ALA A 213 -33.72 3.33 14.82
N ASP A 214 -34.93 2.81 14.62
CA ASP A 214 -35.29 1.97 13.46
C ASP A 214 -35.49 2.79 12.17
N GLU A 215 -36.06 3.99 12.29
CA GLU A 215 -36.34 4.85 11.13
C GLU A 215 -35.06 5.49 10.57
N PRO A 216 -34.90 5.60 9.24
CA PRO A 216 -33.72 6.23 8.64
C PRO A 216 -33.54 7.68 9.07
N GLU A 217 -32.31 8.06 9.39
CA GLU A 217 -31.94 9.47 9.59
C GLU A 217 -31.91 10.18 8.24
N THR A 218 -32.48 11.38 8.13
CA THR A 218 -32.40 12.19 6.90
C THR A 218 -31.70 13.52 7.15
N ILE A 219 -30.66 13.82 6.38
CA ILE A 219 -29.93 15.09 6.44
C ILE A 219 -30.01 15.78 5.08
N GLU A 220 -30.15 17.10 5.09
CA GLU A 220 -30.12 17.93 3.87
C GLU A 220 -28.87 18.81 3.83
N THR A 221 -28.24 18.91 2.66
CA THR A 221 -27.05 19.72 2.44
C THR A 221 -27.05 20.27 1.01
N ASP A 222 -26.23 21.29 0.71
CA ASP A 222 -26.07 21.74 -0.68
C ASP A 222 -25.20 20.74 -1.45
N VAL A 223 -24.08 20.33 -0.84
CA VAL A 223 -23.15 19.36 -1.42
C VAL A 223 -22.83 18.26 -0.42
N VAL A 224 -22.90 17.01 -0.89
CA VAL A 224 -22.37 15.84 -0.18
C VAL A 224 -21.12 15.33 -0.89
N ILE A 225 -20.06 15.08 -0.13
CA ILE A 225 -18.79 14.55 -0.60
C ILE A 225 -18.59 13.16 0.01
N VAL A 226 -18.46 12.14 -0.82
CA VAL A 226 -18.27 10.74 -0.39
C VAL A 226 -16.79 10.39 -0.47
N GLY A 227 -16.11 10.43 0.67
CA GLY A 227 -14.67 10.15 0.84
C GLY A 227 -13.89 11.39 1.27
N SER A 228 -13.15 11.29 2.37
CA SER A 228 -12.36 12.41 2.94
C SER A 228 -10.92 12.52 2.40
N GLY A 229 -10.58 11.73 1.38
CA GLY A 229 -9.22 11.64 0.83
C GLY A 229 -8.69 12.92 0.19
N CYS A 230 -7.54 12.84 -0.47
CA CYS A 230 -6.86 13.99 -1.07
C CYS A 230 -7.74 14.84 -2.00
N GLY A 231 -8.57 14.23 -2.85
CA GLY A 231 -9.48 14.97 -3.73
C GLY A 231 -10.70 15.54 -2.98
N GLY A 232 -11.33 14.72 -2.14
CA GLY A 232 -12.53 15.09 -1.38
C GLY A 232 -12.28 16.23 -0.39
N SER A 233 -11.13 16.23 0.28
CA SER A 233 -10.73 17.29 1.22
C SER A 233 -10.56 18.66 0.56
N VAL A 234 -9.88 18.73 -0.58
CA VAL A 234 -9.75 19.97 -1.36
C VAL A 234 -11.11 20.46 -1.86
N ALA A 235 -11.96 19.53 -2.34
CA ALA A 235 -13.30 19.87 -2.77
C ALA A 235 -14.16 20.42 -1.62
N ALA A 236 -14.07 19.80 -0.44
CA ALA A 236 -14.79 20.24 0.76
C ALA A 236 -14.40 21.67 1.14
N LYS A 237 -13.10 21.95 1.21
CA LYS A 237 -12.54 23.26 1.52
C LYS A 237 -13.06 24.33 0.57
N ASN A 238 -12.89 24.13 -0.74
CA ASN A 238 -13.25 25.14 -1.74
C ASN A 238 -14.77 25.40 -1.79
N LEU A 239 -15.61 24.37 -1.61
CA LEU A 239 -17.06 24.52 -1.62
C LEU A 239 -17.59 25.17 -0.34
N ALA A 240 -17.01 24.84 0.82
CA ALA A 240 -17.36 25.44 2.10
C ALA A 240 -16.97 26.93 2.16
N GLU A 241 -15.74 27.27 1.75
CA GLU A 241 -15.30 28.67 1.62
C GLU A 241 -16.11 29.47 0.59
N ALA A 242 -16.70 28.79 -0.40
CA ALA A 242 -17.61 29.42 -1.33
C ALA A 242 -19.00 29.71 -0.73
N GLY A 243 -19.25 29.30 0.52
CA GLY A 243 -20.49 29.56 1.27
C GLY A 243 -21.56 28.48 1.13
N HIS A 244 -21.23 27.32 0.57
CA HIS A 244 -22.19 26.22 0.46
C HIS A 244 -22.21 25.36 1.73
N LYS A 245 -23.36 24.78 2.06
CA LYS A 245 -23.45 23.74 3.09
C LYS A 245 -22.81 22.47 2.56
N VAL A 246 -21.73 22.03 3.18
CA VAL A 246 -20.94 20.87 2.77
C VAL A 246 -20.96 19.81 3.86
N LEU A 247 -21.27 18.58 3.48
CA LEU A 247 -21.18 17.39 4.33
C LEU A 247 -20.18 16.40 3.72
N VAL A 248 -19.14 16.03 4.47
CA VAL A 248 -18.17 15.00 4.06
C VAL A 248 -18.45 13.69 4.78
N LEU A 249 -18.52 12.61 4.02
CA LEU A 249 -18.76 11.26 4.51
C LEU A 249 -17.48 10.44 4.35
N ASP A 250 -17.08 9.65 5.35
CA ASP A 250 -16.02 8.67 5.20
C ASP A 250 -16.43 7.33 5.83
N LYS A 251 -16.11 6.22 5.16
CA LYS A 251 -16.38 4.88 5.67
C LYS A 251 -15.48 4.47 6.83
N SER A 252 -14.37 5.18 7.00
CA SER A 252 -13.34 4.89 8.01
C SER A 252 -13.44 5.89 9.15
N TYR A 253 -12.53 5.75 10.11
CA TYR A 253 -12.50 6.55 11.34
C TYR A 253 -11.23 7.40 11.41
N HIS A 254 -11.33 8.53 12.11
CA HIS A 254 -10.23 9.44 12.41
C HIS A 254 -9.36 8.91 13.56
N TYR A 255 -8.05 8.91 13.36
CA TYR A 255 -7.09 8.67 14.45
C TYR A 255 -6.46 10.01 14.80
N THR A 256 -6.56 10.40 16.07
CA THR A 256 -5.82 11.57 16.57
C THR A 256 -4.34 11.23 16.67
N SER A 257 -3.48 12.25 16.80
CA SER A 257 -2.03 12.07 16.95
C SER A 257 -1.66 11.05 18.05
N ASN A 258 -2.40 11.06 19.16
CA ASN A 258 -2.23 10.16 20.30
C ASN A 258 -2.76 8.72 20.05
N HIS A 259 -3.62 8.51 19.05
CA HIS A 259 -4.23 7.22 18.73
C HIS A 259 -3.70 6.63 17.42
N PHE A 260 -2.73 7.25 16.75
CA PHE A 260 -2.12 6.54 15.63
C PHE A 260 -1.42 5.28 16.17
N PRO A 261 -1.70 4.09 15.60
CA PRO A 261 -1.25 2.84 16.21
C PRO A 261 0.27 2.76 16.40
N MET A 262 1.03 3.36 15.47
CA MET A 262 2.50 3.34 15.38
C MET A 262 3.15 1.94 15.32
N ASN A 263 2.41 0.88 15.66
CA ASN A 263 2.71 -0.50 15.36
C ASN A 263 2.15 -0.89 13.99
N PHE A 264 2.95 -1.58 13.18
CA PHE A 264 2.56 -2.00 11.85
C PHE A 264 1.47 -3.08 11.84
N ASN A 265 1.32 -3.89 12.89
CA ASN A 265 0.25 -4.90 12.91
C ASN A 265 -1.14 -4.23 12.96
N GLU A 266 -1.34 -3.28 13.87
CA GLU A 266 -2.56 -2.52 14.08
C GLU A 266 -2.78 -1.54 12.93
N ALA A 267 -1.75 -0.78 12.54
CA ALA A 267 -1.85 0.21 11.48
C ALA A 267 -2.30 -0.38 10.14
N PHE A 268 -1.72 -1.51 9.71
CA PHE A 268 -2.15 -2.15 8.46
C PHE A 268 -3.59 -2.66 8.53
N ASN A 269 -4.03 -3.18 9.68
CA ASN A 269 -5.43 -3.63 9.86
C ASN A 269 -6.44 -2.48 9.95
N SER A 270 -6.02 -1.35 10.50
CA SER A 270 -6.91 -0.25 10.88
C SER A 270 -6.98 0.89 9.87
N MET A 271 -5.93 1.10 9.07
CA MET A 271 -5.82 2.25 8.17
C MET A 271 -5.65 1.90 6.69
N PHE A 272 -5.66 0.62 6.32
CA PHE A 272 -5.53 0.18 4.92
C PHE A 272 -6.70 -0.70 4.50
N GLU A 273 -7.03 -0.67 3.21
CA GLU A 273 -8.00 -1.59 2.60
C GLU A 273 -7.56 -3.05 2.80
N SER A 274 -8.54 -3.94 2.97
CA SER A 274 -8.31 -5.38 3.17
C SER A 274 -7.31 -5.75 4.28
N GLY A 275 -7.17 -4.89 5.30
CA GLY A 275 -6.21 -5.10 6.40
C GLY A 275 -4.73 -5.05 5.98
N GLY A 276 -4.46 -4.44 4.83
CA GLY A 276 -3.13 -4.17 4.31
C GLY A 276 -3.14 -3.90 2.81
N ALA A 277 -3.10 -4.96 2.00
CA ALA A 277 -3.03 -4.85 0.55
C ALA A 277 -4.23 -5.54 -0.10
N VAL A 278 -4.74 -4.94 -1.17
CA VAL A 278 -5.59 -5.62 -2.15
C VAL A 278 -4.68 -6.26 -3.18
N VAL A 279 -4.86 -7.54 -3.47
CA VAL A 279 -4.01 -8.29 -4.40
C VAL A 279 -4.74 -8.46 -5.73
N THR A 280 -4.00 -8.41 -6.85
CA THR A 280 -4.56 -8.70 -8.18
C THR A 280 -5.04 -10.14 -8.31
N ASP A 281 -5.95 -10.39 -9.24
CA ASP A 281 -6.54 -11.71 -9.49
C ASP A 281 -5.49 -12.79 -9.80
N ASP A 282 -4.37 -12.42 -10.43
CA ASP A 282 -3.25 -13.33 -10.73
C ASP A 282 -2.27 -13.54 -9.56
N GLY A 283 -2.43 -12.76 -8.48
CA GLY A 283 -1.58 -12.79 -7.30
C GLY A 283 -0.21 -12.12 -7.45
N SER A 284 0.05 -11.39 -8.54
CA SER A 284 1.38 -10.85 -8.85
C SER A 284 1.65 -9.45 -8.29
N MET A 285 0.63 -8.72 -7.86
CA MET A 285 0.73 -7.33 -7.42
C MET A 285 -0.02 -7.09 -6.11
N ALA A 286 0.66 -6.48 -5.12
CA ALA A 286 0.04 -5.96 -3.90
C ALA A 286 -0.23 -4.45 -4.02
N VAL A 287 -1.48 -4.04 -3.85
CA VAL A 287 -1.93 -2.65 -3.96
C VAL A 287 -2.30 -2.11 -2.58
N LEU A 288 -1.53 -1.13 -2.10
CA LEU A 288 -1.76 -0.44 -0.83
C LEU A 288 -2.70 0.75 -1.04
N ALA A 289 -3.84 0.76 -0.34
CA ALA A 289 -4.79 1.86 -0.37
C ALA A 289 -5.20 2.23 1.06
N GLY A 290 -5.13 3.52 1.40
CA GLY A 290 -5.53 4.01 2.72
C GLY A 290 -7.04 3.98 2.92
N SER A 291 -7.48 3.35 4.00
CA SER A 291 -8.86 3.30 4.50
C SER A 291 -8.91 3.90 5.91
N THR A 292 -8.70 5.21 6.00
CA THR A 292 -8.73 6.03 7.24
C THR A 292 -9.19 7.45 6.89
N TRP A 293 -9.59 8.26 7.88
CA TRP A 293 -9.88 9.68 7.66
C TRP A 293 -8.67 10.38 7.00
N GLY A 294 -8.91 11.15 5.94
CA GLY A 294 -7.88 11.71 5.05
C GLY A 294 -7.35 10.74 3.98
N GLY A 295 -7.79 9.48 3.98
CA GLY A 295 -7.47 8.45 3.00
C GLY A 295 -5.98 8.18 2.85
N GLY A 296 -5.53 7.97 1.60
CA GLY A 296 -4.12 7.75 1.29
C GLY A 296 -3.19 8.89 1.71
N GLY A 297 -3.69 10.13 1.83
CA GLY A 297 -2.90 11.27 2.31
C GLY A 297 -2.45 11.13 3.77
N THR A 298 -3.18 10.35 4.57
CA THR A 298 -2.85 10.07 5.98
C THR A 298 -1.72 9.06 6.12
N VAL A 299 -1.58 8.13 5.17
CA VAL A 299 -0.62 7.00 5.23
C VAL A 299 0.47 7.03 4.15
N ASN A 300 0.54 8.08 3.31
CA ASN A 300 1.61 8.23 2.33
C ASN A 300 2.94 8.73 2.95
N TRP A 301 3.98 8.82 2.12
CA TRP A 301 5.36 9.12 2.51
C TRP A 301 5.77 10.59 2.31
N SER A 302 4.82 11.51 2.35
CA SER A 302 5.02 12.96 2.21
C SER A 302 5.58 13.48 0.87
N ALA A 303 6.00 12.59 -0.04
CA ALA A 303 6.48 12.96 -1.37
C ALA A 303 5.45 13.77 -2.18
N ALA A 304 5.89 14.91 -2.70
CA ALA A 304 5.04 15.92 -3.33
C ALA A 304 5.62 16.41 -4.67
N LEU A 305 5.79 15.48 -5.62
CA LEU A 305 6.22 15.80 -6.98
C LEU A 305 5.06 16.33 -7.84
N GLN A 306 5.29 17.41 -8.57
CA GLN A 306 4.33 17.95 -9.53
C GLN A 306 4.27 17.11 -10.81
N THR A 307 3.12 17.13 -11.50
CA THR A 307 2.89 16.43 -12.77
C THR A 307 3.90 16.89 -13.84
N GLN A 308 4.60 15.96 -14.48
CA GLN A 308 5.66 16.28 -15.42
C GLN A 308 5.11 16.88 -16.72
N GLY A 309 5.90 17.76 -17.37
CA GLY A 309 5.51 18.49 -18.59
C GLY A 309 5.07 17.55 -19.73
N PHE A 310 5.84 16.50 -20.01
CA PHE A 310 5.52 15.54 -21.07
C PHE A 310 4.19 14.80 -20.83
N VAL A 311 3.83 14.52 -19.57
CA VAL A 311 2.54 13.91 -19.21
C VAL A 311 1.40 14.91 -19.43
N ARG A 312 1.60 16.16 -19.02
CA ARG A 312 0.63 17.25 -19.24
C ARG A 312 0.37 17.46 -20.73
N GLU A 313 1.41 17.44 -21.55
CA GLU A 313 1.30 17.49 -23.01
C GLU A 313 0.55 16.30 -23.60
N GLU A 314 0.84 15.07 -23.13
CA GLU A 314 0.12 13.86 -23.53
C GLU A 314 -1.38 14.01 -23.26
N TRP A 315 -1.76 14.46 -22.06
CA TRP A 315 -3.17 14.66 -21.70
C TRP A 315 -3.83 15.77 -22.53
N ALA A 316 -3.12 16.87 -22.77
CA ALA A 316 -3.60 17.96 -23.61
C ALA A 316 -3.84 17.52 -25.07
N LYS A 317 -2.91 16.77 -25.66
CA LYS A 317 -3.04 16.20 -27.02
C LYS A 317 -4.23 15.26 -27.14
N ASN A 318 -4.64 14.63 -26.03
CA ASN A 318 -5.84 13.78 -25.97
C ASN A 318 -7.15 14.55 -25.71
N GLY A 319 -7.15 15.88 -25.86
CA GLY A 319 -8.34 16.73 -25.79
C GLY A 319 -8.61 17.34 -24.43
N LEU A 320 -7.61 17.41 -23.55
CA LEU A 320 -7.72 18.02 -22.22
C LEU A 320 -6.73 19.21 -22.08
N PRO A 321 -6.91 20.30 -22.84
CA PRO A 321 -5.95 21.40 -22.93
C PRO A 321 -5.68 22.11 -21.60
N PHE A 322 -6.59 21.98 -20.63
CA PHE A 322 -6.41 22.47 -19.26
C PHE A 322 -5.05 22.08 -18.66
N PHE A 323 -4.55 20.86 -18.91
CA PHE A 323 -3.33 20.40 -18.27
C PHE A 323 -2.07 21.15 -18.72
N THR A 324 -2.07 21.81 -19.88
CA THR A 324 -0.96 22.69 -20.32
C THR A 324 -1.23 24.17 -20.05
N SER A 325 -2.38 24.50 -19.47
CA SER A 325 -2.76 25.87 -19.15
C SER A 325 -2.06 26.41 -17.89
N MET A 326 -2.03 27.75 -17.78
CA MET A 326 -1.63 28.44 -16.55
C MET A 326 -2.58 28.14 -15.38
N GLU A 327 -3.86 27.86 -15.65
CA GLU A 327 -4.83 27.52 -14.60
C GLU A 327 -4.43 26.25 -13.86
N PHE A 328 -3.96 25.21 -14.56
CA PHE A 328 -3.50 23.99 -13.92
C PHE A 328 -2.22 24.21 -13.10
N GLN A 329 -1.29 25.04 -13.58
CA GLN A 329 -0.12 25.41 -12.79
C GLN A 329 -0.53 26.13 -11.50
N ASN A 330 -1.43 27.10 -11.60
CA ASN A 330 -1.95 27.80 -10.42
C ASN A 330 -2.66 26.87 -9.43
N CYS A 331 -3.31 25.80 -9.90
CA CYS A 331 -3.88 24.76 -9.02
C CYS A 331 -2.79 23.96 -8.29
N LEU A 332 -1.72 23.55 -8.98
CA LEU A 332 -0.58 22.88 -8.37
C LEU A 332 0.08 23.77 -7.31
N ASP A 333 0.27 25.06 -7.63
CA ASP A 333 0.96 26.01 -6.76
C ASP A 333 0.14 26.28 -5.49
N ARG A 334 -1.18 26.57 -5.61
CA ARG A 334 -2.06 26.76 -4.44
C ARG A 334 -2.06 25.57 -3.48
N VAL A 335 -2.13 24.36 -4.04
CA VAL A 335 -2.14 23.14 -3.23
C VAL A 335 -0.79 22.95 -2.55
N SER A 336 0.31 23.17 -3.28
CA SER A 336 1.67 23.04 -2.76
C SER A 336 1.95 24.06 -1.65
N GLU A 337 1.55 25.31 -1.85
CA GLU A 337 1.67 26.40 -0.88
C GLU A 337 0.88 26.09 0.39
N ARG A 338 -0.39 25.65 0.28
CA ARG A 338 -1.20 25.32 1.45
C ARG A 338 -0.60 24.20 2.30
N MET A 339 0.04 23.23 1.66
CA MET A 339 0.69 22.12 2.37
C MET A 339 2.15 22.43 2.78
N GLY A 340 2.66 23.61 2.43
CA GLY A 340 4.06 24.01 2.62
C GLY A 340 5.04 23.01 2.03
N VAL A 341 4.89 22.73 0.74
CA VAL A 341 5.76 21.83 -0.02
C VAL A 341 7.07 22.53 -0.33
N ASP A 342 8.19 21.99 0.13
CA ASP A 342 9.53 22.46 -0.25
C ASP A 342 10.59 21.36 -0.22
N VAL A 343 11.82 21.75 -0.56
CA VAL A 343 13.02 20.92 -0.44
C VAL A 343 14.02 21.43 0.60
N GLU A 344 13.80 22.62 1.15
CA GLU A 344 14.76 23.34 1.99
C GLU A 344 14.89 22.67 3.37
N HIS A 345 13.80 22.09 3.88
CA HIS A 345 13.75 21.49 5.21
C HIS A 345 13.98 19.98 5.22
N ILE A 346 14.52 19.43 4.12
CA ILE A 346 14.71 17.99 3.97
C ILE A 346 16.01 17.54 4.62
N LYS A 347 15.88 16.61 5.56
CA LYS A 347 16.98 15.83 6.12
C LYS A 347 16.94 14.41 5.58
N HIS A 348 17.80 14.11 4.61
CA HIS A 348 17.95 12.76 4.07
C HIS A 348 18.40 11.77 5.17
N ASN A 349 17.73 10.64 5.30
CA ASN A 349 18.24 9.52 6.10
C ASN A 349 19.36 8.76 5.36
N LYS A 350 19.94 7.73 5.99
CA LYS A 350 21.06 6.95 5.41
C LYS A 350 20.70 6.33 4.05
N THR A 351 19.50 5.75 3.92
CA THR A 351 19.02 5.16 2.66
C THR A 351 18.93 6.18 1.53
N ASN A 352 18.33 7.35 1.77
CA ASN A 352 18.20 8.37 0.74
C ASN A 352 19.57 8.95 0.33
N ARG A 353 20.49 9.17 1.29
CA ARG A 353 21.87 9.56 0.98
C ARG A 353 22.63 8.50 0.18
N PHE A 354 22.43 7.22 0.50
CA PHE A 354 23.01 6.10 -0.25
C PHE A 354 22.58 6.10 -1.72
N ILE A 355 21.31 6.40 -2.00
CA ILE A 355 20.79 6.51 -3.38
C ILE A 355 21.42 7.72 -4.08
N LEU A 356 21.45 8.90 -3.44
CA LEU A 356 22.07 10.11 -4.01
C LEU A 356 23.54 9.89 -4.35
N GLU A 357 24.30 9.30 -3.43
CA GLU A 357 25.73 9.06 -3.60
C GLU A 357 26.00 8.00 -4.67
N GLY A 358 25.20 6.92 -4.69
CA GLY A 358 25.27 5.90 -5.74
C GLY A 358 24.99 6.49 -7.13
N ALA A 359 23.96 7.34 -7.25
CA ALA A 359 23.65 8.04 -8.49
C ALA A 359 24.79 8.99 -8.91
N ARG A 360 25.34 9.77 -7.96
CA ARG A 360 26.46 10.69 -8.19
C ARG A 360 27.70 9.95 -8.72
N ARG A 361 28.06 8.81 -8.14
CA ARG A 361 29.21 7.99 -8.57
C ARG A 361 29.07 7.44 -9.98
N LEU A 362 27.83 7.23 -10.45
CA LEU A 362 27.53 6.72 -11.79
C LEU A 362 27.20 7.82 -12.81
N GLY A 363 27.14 9.08 -12.37
CA GLY A 363 26.70 10.20 -13.22
C GLY A 363 25.21 10.18 -13.56
N TYR A 364 24.38 9.47 -12.79
CA TYR A 364 22.93 9.41 -13.01
C TYR A 364 22.24 10.69 -12.52
N ALA A 365 21.26 11.17 -13.29
CA ALA A 365 20.42 12.29 -12.88
C ALA A 365 19.56 11.90 -11.66
N ALA A 366 19.82 12.56 -10.51
CA ALA A 366 19.06 12.39 -9.28
C ALA A 366 18.71 13.75 -8.66
N LYS A 367 17.60 13.79 -7.92
CA LYS A 367 17.12 15.01 -7.25
C LYS A 367 16.47 14.71 -5.91
N THR A 368 16.43 15.74 -5.08
CA THR A 368 15.62 15.78 -3.86
C THR A 368 14.13 15.77 -4.20
N VAL A 369 13.35 14.98 -3.45
CA VAL A 369 11.89 14.89 -3.58
C VAL A 369 11.23 15.87 -2.62
N PRO A 370 10.51 16.91 -3.09
CA PRO A 370 9.81 17.85 -2.22
C PRO A 370 8.85 17.15 -1.26
N GLN A 371 8.73 17.67 -0.03
CA GLN A 371 7.91 17.09 1.03
C GLN A 371 6.80 18.06 1.47
N ASN A 372 5.60 17.55 1.73
CA ASN A 372 4.48 18.35 2.24
C ASN A 372 4.53 18.50 3.78
N THR A 373 5.58 19.13 4.31
CA THR A 373 5.85 19.20 5.76
C THR A 373 5.64 20.58 6.36
N GLY A 374 4.91 21.46 5.67
CA GLY A 374 4.55 22.77 6.21
C GLY A 374 5.76 23.67 6.48
N HIS A 375 6.78 23.61 5.61
CA HIS A 375 8.05 24.33 5.79
C HIS A 375 8.81 24.00 7.08
N THR A 376 8.76 22.73 7.49
CA THR A 376 9.49 22.25 8.68
C THR A 376 10.16 20.90 8.43
N GLU A 377 11.22 20.61 9.19
CA GLU A 377 11.86 19.29 9.17
C GLU A 377 10.89 18.23 9.73
N HIS A 378 10.77 17.10 9.03
CA HIS A 378 9.97 15.96 9.48
C HIS A 378 10.77 14.65 9.40
N TYR A 379 11.45 14.30 10.48
CA TYR A 379 12.32 13.12 10.55
C TYR A 379 11.72 12.03 11.47
N CYS A 380 10.70 11.28 11.03
CA CYS A 380 10.06 10.23 11.87
C CYS A 380 10.22 8.79 11.37
N GLY A 381 10.11 8.54 10.06
CA GLY A 381 10.17 7.21 9.43
C GLY A 381 8.91 6.35 9.50
N TYR A 382 7.85 6.84 10.18
CA TYR A 382 6.61 6.08 10.42
C TYR A 382 5.41 6.64 9.64
N CYS A 383 5.62 7.53 8.65
CA CYS A 383 4.53 8.16 7.91
C CYS A 383 3.54 7.17 7.25
N THR A 384 3.99 5.95 6.94
CA THR A 384 3.16 4.82 6.47
C THR A 384 2.08 4.41 7.49
N LEU A 385 2.32 4.67 8.77
CA LEU A 385 1.48 4.30 9.90
C LEU A 385 0.74 5.51 10.49
N GLY A 386 0.65 6.62 9.74
CA GLY A 386 0.11 7.89 10.22
C GLY A 386 1.19 8.87 10.69
N CYS A 387 0.78 10.06 11.14
CA CYS A 387 1.70 11.13 11.53
C CYS A 387 1.38 11.63 12.94
N HIS A 388 1.97 11.00 13.95
CA HIS A 388 1.77 11.38 15.36
C HIS A 388 2.28 12.79 15.70
N SER A 389 3.21 13.34 14.92
CA SER A 389 3.76 14.69 15.12
C SER A 389 3.01 15.80 14.40
N THR A 390 1.98 15.46 13.63
CA THR A 390 1.20 16.40 12.77
C THR A 390 2.03 17.27 11.82
N GLY A 391 3.31 16.92 11.63
CA GLY A 391 4.23 17.62 10.72
C GLY A 391 3.92 17.38 9.25
N LYS A 392 3.40 16.19 8.90
CA LYS A 392 2.90 15.92 7.55
C LYS A 392 1.60 16.68 7.31
N LYS A 393 1.62 17.62 6.37
CA LYS A 393 0.49 18.47 5.99
C LYS A 393 -0.34 17.81 4.89
N GLY A 394 -0.91 16.64 5.23
CA GLY A 394 -1.88 15.93 4.40
C GLY A 394 -3.32 16.46 4.57
N PRO A 395 -4.33 15.76 4.04
CA PRO A 395 -5.74 16.18 4.10
C PRO A 395 -6.26 16.55 5.49
N THR A 396 -5.87 15.79 6.53
CA THR A 396 -6.35 15.94 7.91
C THR A 396 -5.90 17.24 8.58
N GLU A 397 -4.66 17.67 8.31
CA GLU A 397 -4.04 18.86 8.91
C GLU A 397 -4.15 20.11 8.02
N THR A 398 -4.72 19.97 6.82
CA THR A 398 -4.84 21.07 5.86
C THR A 398 -6.28 21.26 5.42
N PHE A 399 -6.67 20.70 4.28
CA PHE A 399 -7.92 21.02 3.61
C PHE A 399 -9.17 20.59 4.41
N LEU A 400 -9.14 19.49 5.17
CA LEU A 400 -10.26 19.14 6.05
C LEU A 400 -10.37 20.09 7.25
N ALA A 401 -9.24 20.55 7.79
CA ALA A 401 -9.22 21.56 8.85
C ALA A 401 -9.78 22.89 8.32
N ASP A 402 -9.35 23.34 7.14
CA ASP A 402 -9.87 24.54 6.49
C ASP A 402 -11.37 24.42 6.19
N ALA A 403 -11.82 23.26 5.69
CA ALA A 403 -13.23 23.00 5.44
C ALA A 403 -14.06 23.10 6.73
N ALA A 404 -13.55 22.54 7.83
CA ALA A 404 -14.19 22.63 9.14
C ALA A 404 -14.29 24.08 9.63
N THR A 405 -13.21 24.86 9.49
CA THR A 405 -13.19 26.29 9.81
C THR A 405 -14.18 27.09 8.95
N ALA A 406 -14.39 26.69 7.70
CA ALA A 406 -15.39 27.26 6.80
C ALA A 406 -16.82 26.74 7.03
N GLY A 407 -17.05 25.88 8.03
CA GLY A 407 -18.38 25.39 8.43
C GLY A 407 -18.83 24.09 7.78
N ALA A 408 -17.94 23.33 7.12
CA ALA A 408 -18.25 21.98 6.67
C ALA A 408 -18.51 21.06 7.87
N THR A 409 -19.44 20.11 7.70
CA THR A 409 -19.75 19.07 8.70
C THR A 409 -19.29 17.71 8.21
N PHE A 410 -19.07 16.78 9.14
CA PHE A 410 -18.43 15.49 8.85
C PHE A 410 -19.17 14.32 9.48
N ILE A 411 -19.15 13.17 8.78
CA ILE A 411 -19.55 11.87 9.30
C ILE A 411 -18.43 10.87 8.99
N GLU A 412 -17.88 10.26 10.04
CA GLU A 412 -17.02 9.08 9.94
C GLU A 412 -17.83 7.78 10.16
N GLY A 413 -17.29 6.64 9.75
CA GLY A 413 -18.00 5.35 9.84
C GLY A 413 -19.22 5.23 8.92
N PHE A 414 -19.32 6.07 7.87
CA PHE A 414 -20.40 6.05 6.90
C PHE A 414 -20.03 5.25 5.64
N ARG A 415 -20.62 4.08 5.48
CA ARG A 415 -20.51 3.29 4.25
C ARG A 415 -21.61 3.69 3.26
N ALA A 416 -21.23 4.43 2.21
CA ALA A 416 -22.13 4.76 1.12
C ALA A 416 -22.49 3.52 0.28
N ASN A 417 -23.79 3.24 0.19
CA ASN A 417 -24.32 2.09 -0.55
C ASN A 417 -24.55 2.46 -2.02
N LYS A 418 -25.27 3.56 -2.26
CA LYS A 418 -25.62 4.06 -3.59
C LYS A 418 -25.87 5.56 -3.59
N ILE A 419 -25.76 6.15 -4.78
CA ILE A 419 -26.19 7.51 -5.11
C ILE A 419 -27.67 7.47 -5.46
N LEU A 420 -28.41 8.47 -5.00
CA LEU A 420 -29.83 8.65 -5.30
C LEU A 420 -29.98 9.57 -6.52
N PHE A 421 -30.95 9.25 -7.37
CA PHE A 421 -31.27 10.02 -8.57
C PHE A 421 -32.74 10.42 -8.58
N THR A 422 -33.00 11.56 -9.20
CA THR A 422 -34.33 11.99 -9.62
C THR A 422 -34.35 12.05 -11.14
N ASP A 423 -35.29 11.33 -11.75
CA ASP A 423 -35.50 11.39 -13.19
C ASP A 423 -36.18 12.70 -13.58
N THR A 424 -35.64 13.36 -14.60
CA THR A 424 -36.17 14.63 -15.13
C THR A 424 -36.28 14.54 -16.65
N LYS A 425 -37.01 15.49 -17.26
CA LYS A 425 -37.16 15.55 -18.73
C LYS A 425 -35.83 15.60 -19.48
N ASP A 426 -34.78 16.18 -18.87
CA ASP A 426 -33.44 16.27 -19.47
C ASP A 426 -32.43 15.26 -18.89
N GLY A 427 -32.90 14.16 -18.29
CA GLY A 427 -32.08 13.05 -17.82
C GLY A 427 -32.02 12.90 -16.29
N GLN A 428 -31.06 12.10 -15.81
CA GLN A 428 -30.93 11.79 -14.39
C GLN A 428 -30.17 12.87 -13.64
N VAL A 429 -30.74 13.36 -12.53
CA VAL A 429 -30.11 14.34 -11.65
C VAL A 429 -29.78 13.66 -10.32
N ALA A 430 -28.53 13.71 -9.88
CA ALA A 430 -28.17 13.22 -8.57
C ALA A 430 -28.83 14.06 -7.47
N SER A 431 -29.48 13.39 -6.53
CA SER A 431 -30.31 14.02 -5.49
C SER A 431 -29.85 13.68 -4.07
N GLY A 432 -28.83 12.83 -3.92
CA GLY A 432 -28.34 12.43 -2.62
C GLY A 432 -27.51 11.16 -2.59
N VAL A 433 -27.27 10.66 -1.38
CA VAL A 433 -26.55 9.42 -1.10
C VAL A 433 -27.29 8.67 0.01
N GLU A 434 -27.42 7.36 -0.15
CA GLU A 434 -27.93 6.46 0.89
C GLU A 434 -26.78 5.57 1.38
N GLY A 435 -26.71 5.37 2.69
CA GLY A 435 -25.69 4.53 3.30
C GLY A 435 -26.01 4.11 4.72
N VAL A 436 -25.06 3.38 5.31
CA VAL A 436 -25.12 2.93 6.70
C VAL A 436 -24.03 3.64 7.47
N TRP A 437 -24.42 4.29 8.55
CA TRP A 437 -23.50 4.81 9.55
C TRP A 437 -23.28 3.78 10.66
N THR A 438 -22.04 3.65 11.12
CA THR A 438 -21.65 2.79 12.24
C THR A 438 -20.84 3.63 13.23
N SER A 439 -21.36 3.77 14.45
CA SER A 439 -20.67 4.45 15.55
C SER A 439 -19.32 3.79 15.89
N ARG A 440 -18.47 4.51 16.62
CA ARG A 440 -17.30 3.89 17.23
C ARG A 440 -17.73 2.91 18.32
N ASP A 441 -17.05 1.77 18.34
CA ASP A 441 -17.10 0.79 19.43
C ASP A 441 -15.78 0.81 20.23
N ALA A 442 -15.62 -0.14 21.17
CA ALA A 442 -14.38 -0.34 21.91
C ALA A 442 -13.15 -0.66 21.02
N TYR A 443 -13.38 -0.95 19.73
CA TYR A 443 -12.37 -1.22 18.72
C TYR A 443 -12.25 -0.07 17.71
N LEU A 444 -12.59 1.15 18.13
CA LEU A 444 -12.51 2.37 17.34
C LEU A 444 -13.29 2.29 16.02
N GLY A 445 -14.42 1.58 16.03
CA GLY A 445 -15.34 1.42 14.91
C GLY A 445 -15.01 0.26 13.97
N ARG A 446 -14.04 -0.59 14.32
CA ARG A 446 -13.55 -1.65 13.42
C ARG A 446 -14.24 -3.00 13.61
N SER A 447 -14.85 -3.27 14.75
CA SER A 447 -15.49 -4.57 15.00
C SER A 447 -16.99 -4.55 14.70
N GLY A 448 -17.68 -3.46 15.02
CA GLY A 448 -19.14 -3.39 15.02
C GLY A 448 -19.81 -4.09 16.21
N ALA A 449 -19.05 -4.68 17.15
CA ALA A 449 -19.60 -5.57 18.19
C ALA A 449 -20.53 -4.87 19.18
N THR A 450 -20.22 -3.62 19.53
CA THR A 450 -21.05 -2.78 20.40
C THR A 450 -21.45 -1.48 19.70
N ALA A 451 -21.32 -1.43 18.37
CA ALA A 451 -21.61 -0.23 17.60
C ALA A 451 -23.10 -0.11 17.35
N VAL A 452 -23.63 1.10 17.55
CA VAL A 452 -24.90 1.53 16.97
C VAL A 452 -24.74 1.62 15.45
N THR A 453 -25.71 1.08 14.72
CA THR A 453 -25.82 1.23 13.26
C THR A 453 -27.09 1.99 12.91
N ARG A 454 -27.02 2.84 11.89
CA ARG A 454 -28.14 3.67 11.43
C ARG A 454 -28.16 3.72 9.91
N ASN A 455 -29.33 3.52 9.32
CA ASN A 455 -29.55 3.89 7.92
C ASN A 455 -29.65 5.41 7.83
N VAL A 456 -28.93 6.00 6.88
CA VAL A 456 -28.87 7.45 6.73
C VAL A 456 -29.04 7.83 5.26
N ILE A 457 -29.95 8.76 5.01
CA ILE A 457 -30.25 9.33 3.71
C ILE A 457 -29.77 10.79 3.71
N ILE A 458 -28.80 11.09 2.86
CA ILE A 458 -28.33 12.46 2.64
C ILE A 458 -28.99 12.98 1.37
N LYS A 459 -29.86 13.98 1.48
CA LYS A 459 -30.37 14.73 0.33
C LYS A 459 -29.41 15.87 0.01
N ALA A 460 -29.01 15.98 -1.26
CA ALA A 460 -28.05 16.99 -1.68
C ALA A 460 -28.36 17.52 -3.08
N LYS A 461 -28.11 18.82 -3.31
CA LYS A 461 -28.22 19.43 -4.65
C LYS A 461 -27.13 18.91 -5.57
N ARG A 462 -25.95 18.55 -5.03
CA ARG A 462 -24.80 18.01 -5.74
C ARG A 462 -24.15 16.87 -4.96
N VAL A 463 -23.65 15.88 -5.68
CA VAL A 463 -22.92 14.74 -5.13
C VAL A 463 -21.52 14.70 -5.73
N VAL A 464 -20.51 14.67 -4.88
CA VAL A 464 -19.10 14.48 -5.26
C VAL A 464 -18.63 13.13 -4.73
N VAL A 465 -18.19 12.25 -5.63
CA VAL A 465 -17.60 10.96 -5.31
C VAL A 465 -16.09 11.11 -5.25
N SER A 466 -15.49 10.81 -4.10
CA SER A 466 -14.05 10.90 -3.82
C SER A 466 -13.55 9.67 -3.06
N CYS A 467 -14.10 8.50 -3.35
CA CYS A 467 -13.81 7.24 -2.67
C CYS A 467 -12.44 6.64 -3.06
N GLY A 468 -11.75 7.22 -4.03
CA GLY A 468 -10.49 6.72 -4.58
C GLY A 468 -10.68 5.70 -5.71
N THR A 469 -9.60 5.47 -6.45
CA THR A 469 -9.57 4.66 -7.68
C THR A 469 -10.16 3.26 -7.56
N LEU A 470 -10.06 2.63 -6.39
CA LEU A 470 -10.62 1.28 -6.20
C LEU A 470 -12.12 1.27 -5.88
N GLN A 471 -12.65 2.31 -5.23
CA GLN A 471 -14.02 2.31 -4.68
C GLN A 471 -14.97 3.23 -5.43
N SER A 472 -14.51 4.35 -5.98
CA SER A 472 -15.32 5.27 -6.79
C SER A 472 -16.04 4.55 -7.95
N PRO A 473 -15.38 3.74 -8.79
CA PRO A 473 -16.09 3.01 -9.85
C PRO A 473 -17.12 2.03 -9.29
N LEU A 474 -16.84 1.37 -8.15
CA LEU A 474 -17.76 0.42 -7.53
C LEU A 474 -19.00 1.12 -6.97
N LEU A 475 -18.86 2.31 -6.38
CA LEU A 475 -20.01 3.11 -5.94
C LEU A 475 -20.87 3.51 -7.14
N LEU A 476 -20.27 3.94 -8.26
CA LEU A 476 -21.01 4.26 -9.48
C LEU A 476 -21.78 3.03 -10.02
N LEU A 477 -21.14 1.87 -10.09
CA LEU A 477 -21.78 0.62 -10.54
C LEU A 477 -22.95 0.21 -9.63
N ARG A 478 -22.75 0.24 -8.30
CA ARG A 478 -23.82 -0.05 -7.33
C ARG A 478 -24.97 0.96 -7.37
N SER A 479 -24.71 2.16 -7.89
CA SER A 479 -25.73 3.21 -8.10
C SER A 479 -26.48 3.05 -9.43
N GLY A 480 -26.22 1.98 -10.19
CA GLY A 480 -26.95 1.65 -11.40
C GLY A 480 -26.37 2.20 -12.70
N LEU A 481 -25.27 2.94 -12.66
CA LEU A 481 -24.66 3.52 -13.87
C LEU A 481 -24.11 2.41 -14.80
N LYS A 482 -24.32 2.59 -16.11
CA LYS A 482 -24.03 1.56 -17.14
C LYS A 482 -22.91 1.96 -18.11
N ASN A 483 -22.19 3.05 -17.85
CA ASN A 483 -21.08 3.45 -18.71
C ASN A 483 -20.00 2.34 -18.70
N PRO A 484 -19.65 1.73 -19.86
CA PRO A 484 -18.74 0.59 -19.94
C PRO A 484 -17.28 0.94 -19.57
N GLN A 485 -16.94 2.22 -19.45
CA GLN A 485 -15.63 2.69 -19.03
C GLN A 485 -15.44 2.69 -17.51
N ILE A 486 -16.52 2.58 -16.72
CA ILE A 486 -16.43 2.54 -15.26
C ILE A 486 -15.60 1.33 -14.83
N GLY A 487 -14.56 1.59 -14.03
CA GLY A 487 -13.64 0.57 -13.53
C GLY A 487 -12.48 0.26 -14.48
N ARG A 488 -12.52 0.67 -15.75
CA ARG A 488 -11.46 0.39 -16.74
C ARG A 488 -10.36 1.46 -16.72
N ASN A 489 -9.22 1.14 -17.35
CA ASN A 489 -8.08 2.06 -17.47
C ASN A 489 -7.35 2.29 -16.15
N LEU A 490 -7.31 1.26 -15.29
CA LEU A 490 -6.52 1.28 -14.07
C LEU A 490 -5.03 1.37 -14.41
N HIS A 491 -4.37 2.36 -13.83
CA HIS A 491 -2.91 2.47 -13.78
C HIS A 491 -2.43 2.32 -12.34
N LEU A 492 -1.27 1.68 -12.16
CA LEU A 492 -0.75 1.33 -10.84
C LEU A 492 0.67 1.84 -10.55
N HIS A 493 1.44 2.34 -11.52
CA HIS A 493 2.88 2.52 -11.34
C HIS A 493 3.56 1.28 -10.72
N PRO A 494 3.60 0.14 -11.43
CA PRO A 494 4.11 -1.10 -10.89
C PRO A 494 5.56 -0.95 -10.45
N VAL A 495 5.88 -1.42 -9.23
CA VAL A 495 7.24 -1.39 -8.70
C VAL A 495 7.77 -2.79 -8.45
N ALA A 496 9.02 -3.03 -8.85
CA ALA A 496 9.84 -4.10 -8.26
C ALA A 496 10.66 -3.52 -7.10
N ILE A 497 10.99 -4.35 -6.12
CA ILE A 497 11.63 -3.93 -4.88
C ILE A 497 13.00 -4.57 -4.80
N ALA A 498 13.98 -3.82 -4.30
CA ALA A 498 15.32 -4.30 -4.03
C ALA A 498 15.81 -3.91 -2.63
N GLY A 499 16.73 -4.71 -2.11
CA GLY A 499 17.41 -4.46 -0.83
C GLY A 499 18.91 -4.64 -1.00
N ALA A 500 19.69 -3.61 -0.68
CA ALA A 500 21.14 -3.66 -0.62
C ALA A 500 21.59 -3.84 0.83
N VAL A 501 22.39 -4.85 1.13
CA VAL A 501 22.95 -5.10 2.48
C VAL A 501 24.33 -4.45 2.58
N LEU A 502 24.58 -3.68 3.64
CA LEU A 502 25.84 -2.99 3.90
C LEU A 502 26.50 -3.52 5.18
N ASP A 503 27.79 -3.22 5.36
CA ASP A 503 28.48 -3.47 6.63
C ASP A 503 28.01 -2.51 7.73
N GLU A 504 27.74 -1.25 7.35
CA GLU A 504 27.23 -0.22 8.28
C GLU A 504 25.77 -0.47 8.65
N GLU A 505 25.41 -0.15 9.89
CA GLU A 505 24.01 -0.14 10.31
C GLU A 505 23.26 1.08 9.76
N PHE A 506 22.15 0.85 9.06
CA PHE A 506 21.33 1.87 8.40
C PHE A 506 20.10 2.29 9.21
N ARG A 507 19.45 1.33 9.89
CA ARG A 507 18.13 1.47 10.53
C ARG A 507 17.13 2.17 9.61
N PRO A 508 16.75 1.53 8.49
CA PRO A 508 16.07 2.21 7.39
C PRO A 508 14.62 2.64 7.70
N TRP A 509 14.12 2.36 8.90
CA TRP A 509 12.88 2.89 9.45
C TRP A 509 13.04 4.24 10.17
N GLU A 510 14.24 4.80 10.25
CA GLU A 510 14.48 6.14 10.80
C GLU A 510 14.51 7.22 9.69
N GLY A 511 13.89 8.36 9.97
CA GLY A 511 13.88 9.52 9.06
C GLY A 511 12.91 9.41 7.89
N ALA A 512 12.75 10.50 7.13
CA ALA A 512 11.77 10.56 6.05
C ALA A 512 11.98 9.45 5.01
N ALA A 513 10.90 8.72 4.67
CA ALA A 513 10.97 7.52 3.84
C ALA A 513 11.46 7.83 2.41
N LEU A 514 10.84 8.79 1.72
CA LEU A 514 11.12 9.12 0.33
C LEU A 514 11.52 10.59 0.20
N THR A 515 12.82 10.86 0.14
CA THR A 515 13.37 12.22 -0.06
C THR A 515 14.29 12.32 -1.27
N THR A 516 14.46 11.23 -2.02
CA THR A 516 15.36 11.15 -3.17
C THR A 516 14.71 10.34 -4.29
N VAL A 517 14.93 10.81 -5.54
CA VAL A 517 14.55 10.08 -6.75
C VAL A 517 15.67 10.17 -7.79
N VAL A 518 15.96 9.04 -8.45
CA VAL A 518 16.81 8.96 -9.64
C VAL A 518 15.90 8.93 -10.87
N ASN A 519 16.14 9.87 -11.78
CA ASN A 519 15.33 10.13 -12.96
C ASN A 519 16.01 9.68 -14.27
N GLU A 520 17.27 9.25 -14.22
CA GLU A 520 18.07 8.87 -15.39
C GLU A 520 17.32 7.97 -16.40
N LEU A 521 16.51 7.04 -15.89
CA LEU A 521 15.82 6.05 -16.69
C LEU A 521 14.34 6.37 -16.91
N GLU A 522 13.86 7.59 -16.64
CA GLU A 522 12.42 7.91 -16.66
C GLU A 522 11.80 7.94 -18.07
N ASN A 523 12.64 7.95 -19.12
CA ASN A 523 12.24 8.10 -20.51
C ASN A 523 12.99 7.13 -21.45
N LEU A 524 12.97 5.82 -21.13
CA LEU A 524 13.68 4.79 -21.89
C LEU A 524 13.17 4.59 -23.32
N ASP A 525 11.93 5.00 -23.60
CA ASP A 525 11.30 4.85 -24.92
C ASP A 525 11.17 6.16 -25.71
N ASN A 526 11.74 7.26 -25.21
CA ASN A 526 11.58 8.61 -25.76
C ASN A 526 10.13 9.11 -25.86
N GLN A 527 9.18 8.47 -25.17
CA GLN A 527 7.77 8.86 -25.11
C GLN A 527 7.31 9.16 -23.67
N GLY A 528 8.26 9.32 -22.75
CA GLY A 528 8.01 9.57 -21.34
C GLY A 528 7.63 8.32 -20.57
N HIS A 529 8.05 7.13 -21.00
CA HIS A 529 7.94 5.91 -20.20
C HIS A 529 9.30 5.30 -19.90
N GLY A 530 9.45 4.86 -18.66
CA GLY A 530 10.69 4.37 -18.10
C GLY A 530 10.52 4.11 -16.61
N VAL A 531 11.62 4.18 -15.86
CA VAL A 531 11.68 3.87 -14.44
C VAL A 531 12.29 5.01 -13.64
N LYS A 532 11.72 5.27 -12.47
CA LYS A 532 12.33 6.03 -11.40
C LYS A 532 12.85 5.10 -10.32
N ILE A 533 14.00 5.43 -9.74
CA ILE A 533 14.53 4.71 -8.59
C ILE A 533 14.35 5.59 -7.36
N GLU A 534 13.63 5.08 -6.37
CA GLU A 534 13.21 5.82 -5.19
C GLU A 534 13.54 5.03 -3.91
N ALA A 535 13.69 5.73 -2.80
CA ALA A 535 13.73 5.09 -1.48
C ALA A 535 12.31 4.60 -1.10
N LEU A 536 12.25 3.52 -0.32
CA LEU A 536 10.99 2.98 0.21
C LEU A 536 10.95 3.04 1.74
N SER A 537 9.75 3.18 2.30
CA SER A 537 9.51 2.95 3.72
C SER A 537 9.84 1.50 4.09
N MET A 538 10.86 1.30 4.95
CA MET A 538 11.32 -0.02 5.38
C MET A 538 10.74 -0.44 6.73
N VAL A 539 9.46 -0.12 6.98
CA VAL A 539 8.71 -0.76 8.06
C VAL A 539 8.63 -2.27 7.74
N PRO A 540 8.94 -3.18 8.69
CA PRO A 540 9.11 -4.61 8.39
C PRO A 540 7.98 -5.24 7.56
N ALA A 541 6.73 -4.98 7.94
CA ALA A 541 5.54 -5.52 7.26
C ALA A 541 5.29 -4.97 5.85
N ALA A 542 5.94 -3.88 5.45
CA ALA A 542 5.86 -3.30 4.11
C ALA A 542 6.92 -3.86 3.14
N PHE A 543 8.00 -4.45 3.66
CA PHE A 543 9.19 -4.80 2.88
C PHE A 543 9.46 -6.31 2.86
N LEU A 544 9.65 -6.93 4.03
CA LEU A 544 10.15 -8.32 4.14
C LEU A 544 9.28 -9.35 3.38
N PRO A 545 7.92 -9.30 3.45
CA PRO A 545 7.09 -10.34 2.86
C PRO A 545 7.15 -10.40 1.32
N LEU A 546 7.67 -9.36 0.67
CA LEU A 546 7.73 -9.23 -0.79
C LEU A 546 8.94 -9.97 -1.41
N PHE A 547 9.88 -10.46 -0.59
CA PHE A 547 11.09 -11.14 -1.07
C PHE A 547 10.91 -12.65 -1.24
N PRO A 548 11.67 -13.30 -2.15
CA PRO A 548 11.61 -14.74 -2.35
C PRO A 548 11.90 -15.53 -1.06
N TRP A 549 11.22 -16.66 -0.88
CA TRP A 549 11.51 -17.61 0.20
C TRP A 549 12.25 -18.82 -0.38
N ARG A 550 13.40 -19.18 0.20
CA ARG A 550 14.18 -20.36 -0.21
C ARG A 550 14.00 -21.51 0.76
N ASN A 551 14.20 -21.24 2.04
CA ASN A 551 13.91 -22.12 3.17
C ASN A 551 13.78 -21.25 4.44
N GLY A 552 13.29 -21.86 5.53
CA GLY A 552 13.04 -21.15 6.79
C GLY A 552 14.27 -20.52 7.45
N LEU A 553 15.41 -21.21 7.47
CA LEU A 553 16.64 -20.70 8.07
C LEU A 553 17.23 -19.54 7.26
N ASP A 554 17.31 -19.70 5.94
CA ASP A 554 17.76 -18.65 5.01
C ASP A 554 16.90 -17.40 5.15
N TYR A 555 15.57 -17.55 5.21
CA TYR A 555 14.67 -16.41 5.38
C TYR A 555 14.87 -15.69 6.73
N LYS A 556 14.99 -16.42 7.84
CA LYS A 556 15.28 -15.83 9.16
C LYS A 556 16.63 -15.09 9.19
N LEU A 557 17.69 -15.70 8.63
CA LEU A 557 19.02 -15.09 8.56
C LEU A 557 19.13 -13.93 7.57
N TRP A 558 18.22 -13.85 6.59
CA TRP A 558 18.09 -12.70 5.71
C TRP A 558 17.30 -11.56 6.39
N VAL A 559 16.18 -11.88 7.03
CA VAL A 559 15.33 -10.91 7.76
C VAL A 559 16.14 -10.13 8.80
N GLN A 560 16.99 -10.79 9.58
CA GLN A 560 17.82 -10.12 10.59
C GLN A 560 18.74 -9.03 10.02
N LYS A 561 19.06 -9.08 8.72
CA LYS A 561 19.92 -8.08 8.06
C LYS A 561 19.21 -6.76 7.79
N LEU A 562 17.89 -6.66 7.98
CA LEU A 562 17.10 -5.44 7.75
C LEU A 562 17.71 -4.15 8.35
N PRO A 563 18.27 -4.14 9.58
CA PRO A 563 18.87 -2.94 10.15
C PRO A 563 20.08 -2.42 9.35
N ARG A 564 20.66 -3.24 8.48
CA ARG A 564 21.80 -2.91 7.62
C ARG A 564 21.43 -2.83 6.13
N MET A 565 20.14 -2.71 5.82
CA MET A 565 19.66 -2.62 4.45
C MET A 565 19.35 -1.19 4.01
N ALA A 566 19.59 -0.91 2.74
CA ALA A 566 19.00 0.19 1.99
C ALA A 566 17.96 -0.37 1.00
N GLY A 567 16.71 0.08 1.11
CA GLY A 567 15.60 -0.36 0.27
C GLY A 567 15.35 0.58 -0.90
N LEU A 568 15.18 0.01 -2.09
CA LEU A 568 14.93 0.74 -3.32
C LEU A 568 13.69 0.19 -4.03
N ILE A 569 12.95 1.07 -4.71
CA ILE A 569 11.88 0.69 -5.62
C ILE A 569 12.19 1.15 -7.04
N MET A 570 11.83 0.31 -8.01
CA MET A 570 11.96 0.58 -9.44
C MET A 570 10.55 0.84 -9.97
N LEU A 571 10.13 2.10 -9.92
CA LEU A 571 8.78 2.52 -10.25
C LEU A 571 8.67 2.80 -11.75
N ALA A 572 7.86 2.01 -12.45
CA ALA A 572 7.59 2.25 -13.88
C ALA A 572 6.34 3.12 -14.07
N ARG A 573 6.40 4.06 -15.03
CA ARG A 573 5.19 4.70 -15.55
C ARG A 573 4.51 3.76 -16.53
N ASP A 574 3.51 3.02 -16.05
CA ASP A 574 2.88 1.95 -16.81
C ASP A 574 2.11 2.43 -18.04
N ARG A 575 2.39 1.76 -19.17
CA ARG A 575 1.59 1.84 -20.40
C ARG A 575 0.41 0.89 -20.35
N GLY A 576 0.61 -0.28 -19.74
CA GLY A 576 -0.44 -1.27 -19.53
C GLY A 576 -1.57 -0.71 -18.66
N THR A 577 -2.80 -1.10 -18.97
CA THR A 577 -3.97 -0.76 -18.16
C THR A 577 -4.64 -2.02 -17.65
N GLY A 578 -5.23 -1.93 -16.46
CA GLY A 578 -6.13 -2.94 -15.92
C GLY A 578 -7.55 -2.43 -15.72
N ARG A 579 -8.27 -3.10 -14.83
CA ARG A 579 -9.58 -2.68 -14.34
C ARG A 579 -9.82 -3.06 -12.89
N VAL A 580 -10.78 -2.37 -12.29
CA VAL A 580 -11.37 -2.68 -10.99
C VAL A 580 -12.84 -3.01 -11.19
N TYR A 581 -13.33 -4.05 -10.53
CA TYR A 581 -14.72 -4.48 -10.61
C TYR A 581 -15.19 -5.06 -9.27
N PRO A 582 -16.50 -5.09 -8.99
CA PRO A 582 -17.02 -5.75 -7.80
C PRO A 582 -16.92 -7.28 -7.95
N ASP A 583 -16.50 -7.96 -6.90
CA ASP A 583 -16.55 -9.42 -6.81
C ASP A 583 -17.99 -9.91 -7.05
N PRO A 584 -18.23 -10.91 -7.91
CA PRO A 584 -19.57 -11.40 -8.19
C PRO A 584 -20.30 -12.00 -6.98
N GLY A 585 -19.57 -12.51 -5.98
CA GLY A 585 -20.15 -13.15 -4.80
C GLY A 585 -20.48 -12.16 -3.70
N ASP A 586 -19.54 -11.26 -3.37
CA ASP A 586 -19.66 -10.38 -2.20
C ASP A 586 -19.56 -8.87 -2.48
N GLY A 587 -19.30 -8.49 -3.74
CA GLY A 587 -19.22 -7.10 -4.18
C GLY A 587 -17.98 -6.33 -3.71
N ARG A 588 -17.00 -6.98 -3.06
CA ARG A 588 -15.73 -6.36 -2.66
C ARG A 588 -14.84 -6.07 -3.88
N ILE A 589 -13.76 -5.32 -3.67
CA ILE A 589 -12.83 -4.91 -4.74
C ILE A 589 -12.17 -6.15 -5.37
N ARG A 590 -12.24 -6.27 -6.69
CA ARG A 590 -11.37 -7.13 -7.51
C ARG A 590 -10.51 -6.30 -8.45
N ILE A 591 -9.28 -6.74 -8.68
CA ILE A 591 -8.31 -6.03 -9.52
C ILE A 591 -7.75 -6.99 -10.57
N ASP A 592 -8.07 -6.69 -11.83
CA ASP A 592 -7.53 -7.36 -13.00
C ASP A 592 -6.49 -6.44 -13.64
N TYR A 593 -5.22 -6.73 -13.37
CA TYR A 593 -4.09 -5.96 -13.84
C TYR A 593 -2.86 -6.86 -13.96
N ALA A 594 -2.13 -6.73 -15.07
CA ALA A 594 -0.84 -7.37 -15.28
C ALA A 594 0.18 -6.35 -15.80
N VAL A 595 1.42 -6.42 -15.29
CA VAL A 595 2.49 -5.54 -15.74
C VAL A 595 2.84 -5.87 -17.19
N SER A 596 2.78 -4.87 -18.07
CA SER A 596 2.99 -5.09 -19.50
C SER A 596 4.42 -5.60 -19.80
N PRO A 597 4.63 -6.36 -20.88
CA PRO A 597 5.98 -6.79 -21.26
C PRO A 597 6.99 -5.65 -21.43
N THR A 598 6.54 -4.49 -21.93
CA THR A 598 7.39 -3.29 -22.09
C THR A 598 7.76 -2.71 -20.73
N ASP A 599 6.78 -2.52 -19.85
CA ASP A 599 7.02 -1.98 -18.51
C ASP A 599 7.97 -2.90 -17.72
N ARG A 600 7.83 -4.23 -17.84
CA ARG A 600 8.76 -5.19 -17.22
C ARG A 600 10.19 -5.04 -17.71
N LYS A 601 10.40 -4.83 -19.01
CA LYS A 601 11.76 -4.58 -19.56
C LYS A 601 12.37 -3.31 -18.97
N HIS A 602 11.58 -2.23 -18.86
CA HIS A 602 12.05 -1.00 -18.23
C HIS A 602 12.41 -1.23 -16.75
N ILE A 603 11.59 -1.94 -15.98
CA ILE A 603 11.87 -2.28 -14.57
C ILE A 603 13.17 -3.08 -14.43
N VAL A 604 13.49 -3.99 -15.37
CA VAL A 604 14.77 -4.71 -15.38
C VAL A 604 15.96 -3.75 -15.49
N GLU A 605 15.90 -2.73 -16.35
CA GLU A 605 16.97 -1.71 -16.42
C GLU A 605 17.08 -0.92 -15.12
N GLY A 606 15.96 -0.64 -14.45
CA GLY A 606 15.96 -0.07 -13.10
C GLY A 606 16.64 -0.97 -12.06
N ILE A 607 16.40 -2.29 -12.10
CA ILE A 607 17.05 -3.26 -11.20
C ILE A 607 18.56 -3.27 -11.43
N ILE A 608 19.01 -3.25 -12.69
CA ILE A 608 20.42 -3.21 -13.06
C ILE A 608 21.08 -1.91 -12.57
N ALA A 609 20.43 -0.76 -12.76
CA ALA A 609 20.94 0.51 -12.27
C ALA A 609 21.01 0.56 -10.74
N SER A 610 20.00 0.04 -10.04
CA SER A 610 20.02 -0.11 -8.58
C SER A 610 21.13 -1.02 -8.09
N ALA A 611 21.39 -2.14 -8.78
CA ALA A 611 22.50 -3.04 -8.44
C ALA A 611 23.86 -2.36 -8.62
N LYS A 612 24.05 -1.59 -9.71
CA LYS A 612 25.26 -0.79 -9.93
C LYS A 612 25.44 0.27 -8.84
N MET A 613 24.39 1.01 -8.49
CA MET A 613 24.44 1.99 -7.40
C MET A 613 24.80 1.34 -6.07
N ALA A 614 24.17 0.21 -5.76
CA ALA A 614 24.47 -0.54 -4.55
C ALA A 614 25.93 -1.01 -4.52
N TYR A 615 26.44 -1.48 -5.66
CA TYR A 615 27.80 -1.93 -5.79
C TYR A 615 28.81 -0.79 -5.59
N VAL A 616 28.69 0.33 -6.31
CA VAL A 616 29.63 1.45 -6.15
C VAL A 616 29.52 2.12 -4.78
N SER A 617 28.41 1.91 -4.06
CA SER A 617 28.21 2.37 -2.68
C SER A 617 28.63 1.35 -1.61
N GLY A 618 29.32 0.26 -2.00
CA GLY A 618 29.92 -0.69 -1.06
C GLY A 618 28.98 -1.76 -0.49
N ALA A 619 27.79 -1.96 -1.08
CA ALA A 619 26.90 -3.03 -0.65
C ALA A 619 27.54 -4.42 -0.87
N LYS A 620 27.35 -5.31 0.10
CA LYS A 620 27.83 -6.70 0.08
C LYS A 620 26.85 -7.65 -0.58
N GLU A 621 25.56 -7.34 -0.51
CA GLU A 621 24.52 -8.16 -1.12
C GLU A 621 23.49 -7.26 -1.79
N PHE A 622 22.94 -7.71 -2.91
CA PHE A 622 21.81 -7.06 -3.57
C PHE A 622 20.73 -8.09 -3.87
N HIS A 623 19.56 -7.89 -3.26
CA HIS A 623 18.41 -8.78 -3.33
C HIS A 623 17.26 -8.11 -4.09
N THR A 624 16.41 -8.88 -4.75
CA THR A 624 15.24 -8.36 -5.48
C THR A 624 13.98 -9.19 -5.18
N SER A 625 12.80 -8.61 -5.42
CA SER A 625 11.51 -9.34 -5.37
C SER A 625 11.29 -10.29 -6.55
N TRP A 626 12.26 -10.42 -7.47
CA TRP A 626 12.23 -11.31 -8.62
C TRP A 626 12.86 -12.67 -8.30
N ARG A 627 12.05 -13.72 -8.19
CA ARG A 627 12.48 -15.04 -7.69
C ARG A 627 13.48 -15.76 -8.59
N GLU A 628 13.44 -15.52 -9.90
CA GLU A 628 14.33 -16.23 -10.84
C GLU A 628 15.78 -15.77 -10.82
N VAL A 629 16.03 -14.60 -10.24
CA VAL A 629 17.36 -13.99 -10.18
C VAL A 629 17.91 -14.21 -8.77
N PRO A 630 19.00 -14.98 -8.61
CA PRO A 630 19.66 -15.06 -7.31
C PRO A 630 20.21 -13.68 -6.91
N PRO A 631 20.32 -13.39 -5.61
CA PRO A 631 20.93 -12.15 -5.15
C PRO A 631 22.38 -12.10 -5.60
N PHE A 632 22.85 -10.90 -5.91
CA PHE A 632 24.26 -10.67 -6.11
C PHE A 632 24.94 -10.68 -4.74
N ILE A 633 25.98 -11.50 -4.59
CA ILE A 633 26.83 -11.54 -3.39
C ILE A 633 28.21 -11.06 -3.81
N ARG A 634 28.70 -10.00 -3.18
CA ARG A 634 30.00 -9.42 -3.46
C ARG A 634 31.11 -10.42 -3.09
N PRO A 635 32.08 -10.69 -3.97
CA PRO A 635 33.26 -11.50 -3.64
C PRO A 635 34.10 -10.86 -2.53
N VAL A 636 34.56 -11.65 -1.56
CA VAL A 636 35.33 -11.18 -0.38
C VAL A 636 36.61 -10.43 -0.76
N GLU A 637 37.24 -10.79 -1.88
CA GLU A 637 38.49 -10.19 -2.35
C GLU A 637 38.31 -8.79 -2.99
N SER A 638 37.07 -8.34 -3.21
CA SER A 638 36.78 -7.09 -3.94
C SER A 638 36.72 -5.82 -3.07
N ASP A 639 37.10 -5.90 -1.78
CA ASP A 639 36.87 -4.82 -0.81
C ASP A 639 38.07 -3.87 -0.60
N ALA A 640 39.28 -4.19 -1.09
CA ALA A 640 40.47 -3.40 -0.75
C ALA A 640 40.65 -2.16 -1.63
N GLU A 641 40.51 -2.25 -2.96
CA GLU A 641 40.73 -1.15 -3.91
C GLU A 641 40.01 -1.40 -5.26
N ASP A 642 38.70 -1.61 -5.25
CA ASP A 642 37.96 -1.86 -6.51
C ASP A 642 37.91 -0.62 -7.42
N THR A 643 38.88 -0.53 -8.32
CA THR A 643 38.97 0.51 -9.36
C THR A 643 37.99 0.30 -10.51
N GLU A 644 37.43 -0.90 -10.67
CA GLU A 644 36.52 -1.24 -11.78
C GLU A 644 35.10 -0.70 -11.53
N GLY A 645 34.72 -0.55 -10.25
CA GLY A 645 33.43 0.01 -9.85
C GLY A 645 32.27 -0.72 -10.53
N ALA A 646 31.41 0.02 -11.24
CA ALA A 646 30.26 -0.58 -11.93
C ALA A 646 30.64 -1.61 -13.02
N ASN A 647 31.91 -1.63 -13.47
CA ASN A 647 32.39 -2.57 -14.49
C ASN A 647 32.98 -3.85 -13.90
N ASN A 648 32.95 -4.03 -12.58
CA ASN A 648 33.47 -5.22 -11.93
C ASN A 648 32.97 -6.52 -12.58
N ALA A 649 33.89 -7.45 -12.86
CA ALA A 649 33.60 -8.68 -13.60
C ALA A 649 32.47 -9.53 -12.97
N ALA A 650 32.42 -9.66 -11.65
CA ALA A 650 31.39 -10.44 -10.97
C ALA A 650 30.00 -9.76 -11.08
N LEU A 651 29.95 -8.43 -10.95
CA LEU A 651 28.72 -7.68 -11.15
C LEU A 651 28.23 -7.79 -12.60
N GLN A 652 29.13 -7.67 -13.57
CA GLN A 652 28.79 -7.79 -14.99
C GLN A 652 28.28 -9.20 -15.34
N ALA A 653 28.87 -10.25 -14.78
CA ALA A 653 28.37 -11.62 -14.94
C ALA A 653 26.95 -11.78 -14.37
N TRP A 654 26.67 -11.19 -13.20
CA TRP A 654 25.32 -11.18 -12.64
C TRP A 654 24.33 -10.41 -13.51
N ILE A 655 24.70 -9.23 -14.02
CA ILE A 655 23.88 -8.43 -14.94
C ILE A 655 23.57 -9.21 -16.24
N ALA A 656 24.56 -9.94 -16.78
CA ALA A 656 24.35 -10.78 -17.95
C ALA A 656 23.31 -11.89 -17.69
N GLU A 657 23.36 -12.52 -16.51
CA GLU A 657 22.36 -13.51 -16.11
C GLU A 657 20.97 -12.89 -15.93
N VAL A 658 20.87 -11.70 -15.32
CA VAL A 658 19.61 -10.93 -15.21
C VAL A 658 18.99 -10.70 -16.59
N ARG A 659 19.79 -10.28 -17.58
CA ARG A 659 19.33 -10.03 -18.94
C ARG A 659 18.94 -11.30 -19.71
N ARG A 660 19.45 -12.46 -19.33
CA ARG A 660 19.10 -13.76 -19.94
C ARG A 660 17.74 -14.28 -19.47
N LYS A 661 17.25 -13.87 -18.30
CA LYS A 661 15.95 -14.31 -17.77
C LYS A 661 14.78 -13.68 -18.53
N LYS A 662 13.63 -14.35 -18.48
CA LYS A 662 12.37 -13.77 -18.95
C LYS A 662 12.00 -12.60 -18.03
N PRO A 663 11.94 -11.35 -18.52
CA PRO A 663 11.79 -10.17 -17.67
C PRO A 663 10.58 -10.28 -16.72
N LEU A 664 10.87 -10.34 -15.42
CA LEU A 664 9.92 -10.21 -14.31
C LEU A 664 8.58 -10.94 -14.56
N ASP A 665 8.62 -12.24 -14.84
CA ASP A 665 7.40 -13.04 -15.01
C ASP A 665 6.43 -12.81 -13.82
N PRO A 666 5.16 -12.39 -14.06
CA PRO A 666 4.18 -12.17 -13.00
C PRO A 666 3.95 -13.39 -12.09
N GLU A 667 4.15 -14.62 -12.61
CA GLU A 667 4.06 -15.82 -11.77
C GLU A 667 5.27 -16.01 -10.84
N ARG A 668 6.34 -15.23 -11.02
CA ARG A 668 7.63 -15.38 -10.32
C ARG A 668 8.18 -14.07 -9.77
N THR A 669 7.37 -13.03 -9.76
CA THR A 669 7.74 -11.70 -9.28
C THR A 669 6.60 -11.17 -8.44
N MET A 670 6.92 -10.65 -7.26
CA MET A 670 5.96 -9.87 -6.49
C MET A 670 6.21 -8.39 -6.80
N PHE A 671 5.20 -7.74 -7.38
CA PHE A 671 5.16 -6.30 -7.56
C PHE A 671 4.35 -5.64 -6.45
N ALA A 672 4.55 -4.34 -6.27
CA ALA A 672 3.73 -3.53 -5.39
C ALA A 672 3.30 -2.22 -6.05
N SER A 673 2.26 -1.60 -5.49
CA SER A 673 1.78 -0.27 -5.87
C SER A 673 1.14 0.45 -4.70
N ALA A 674 1.39 1.75 -4.62
CA ALA A 674 0.62 2.70 -3.80
C ALA A 674 -0.06 3.79 -4.64
N HIS A 675 -0.07 3.65 -5.97
CA HIS A 675 -0.47 4.70 -6.93
C HIS A 675 -1.60 4.22 -7.83
N GLN A 676 -2.83 4.22 -7.32
CA GLN A 676 -3.99 3.79 -8.11
C GLN A 676 -4.62 4.97 -8.84
N MET A 677 -4.76 4.88 -10.18
CA MET A 677 -5.28 5.97 -11.02
C MET A 677 -6.21 5.45 -12.13
N GLY A 678 -7.09 6.31 -12.66
CA GLY A 678 -7.69 6.17 -14.01
C GLY A 678 -9.01 5.37 -14.17
N THR A 679 -9.53 4.74 -13.13
CA THR A 679 -10.74 3.89 -13.22
C THR A 679 -12.06 4.61 -13.49
N CYS A 680 -12.09 5.94 -13.33
CA CYS A 680 -13.17 6.82 -13.74
C CYS A 680 -12.64 7.90 -14.69
N ARG A 681 -11.76 7.51 -15.63
CA ARG A 681 -10.98 8.44 -16.45
C ARG A 681 -11.78 9.61 -17.03
N MET A 682 -11.14 10.78 -16.99
CA MET A 682 -11.55 12.00 -17.67
C MET A 682 -11.32 11.91 -19.17
N GLY A 683 -12.22 12.49 -19.97
CA GLY A 683 -12.05 12.60 -21.41
C GLY A 683 -13.11 13.46 -22.07
N LYS A 684 -13.17 13.39 -23.41
CA LYS A 684 -14.04 14.23 -24.25
C LYS A 684 -15.38 13.60 -24.63
N SER A 685 -15.61 12.34 -24.26
CA SER A 685 -16.78 11.59 -24.71
C SER A 685 -17.15 10.42 -23.78
N PRO A 686 -18.45 10.15 -23.57
CA PRO A 686 -18.90 8.97 -22.80
C PRO A 686 -18.45 7.63 -23.40
N ARG A 687 -18.05 7.59 -24.68
CA ARG A 687 -17.57 6.35 -25.32
C ARG A 687 -16.20 5.92 -24.78
N THR A 688 -15.37 6.88 -24.35
CA THR A 688 -13.96 6.66 -23.99
C THR A 688 -13.61 7.12 -22.58
N SER A 689 -14.57 7.71 -21.84
CA SER A 689 -14.35 8.25 -20.49
C SER A 689 -15.58 8.10 -19.60
N VAL A 690 -15.39 8.23 -18.29
CA VAL A 690 -16.45 8.19 -17.27
C VAL A 690 -16.90 9.59 -16.89
N VAL A 691 -15.97 10.54 -16.86
CA VAL A 691 -16.24 11.95 -16.59
C VAL A 691 -15.78 12.85 -17.73
N ASP A 692 -16.41 14.01 -17.82
CA ASP A 692 -15.98 15.10 -18.70
C ASP A 692 -14.79 15.89 -18.13
N SER A 693 -14.36 16.94 -18.82
CA SER A 693 -13.22 17.77 -18.43
C SER A 693 -13.42 18.54 -17.12
N ASP A 694 -14.66 18.68 -16.64
CA ASP A 694 -15.00 19.32 -15.36
C ASP A 694 -15.32 18.28 -14.27
N CYS A 695 -14.96 17.01 -14.52
CA CYS A 695 -15.17 15.88 -13.63
C CYS A 695 -16.65 15.49 -13.43
N GLN A 696 -17.58 15.99 -14.25
CA GLN A 696 -18.98 15.60 -14.19
C GLN A 696 -19.17 14.22 -14.85
N VAL A 697 -19.93 13.34 -14.21
CA VAL A 697 -20.19 11.99 -14.73
C VAL A 697 -21.11 12.05 -15.94
N TRP A 698 -20.69 11.45 -17.05
CA TRP A 698 -21.47 11.43 -18.28
C TRP A 698 -22.87 10.82 -18.07
N GLY A 699 -23.87 11.38 -18.74
CA GLY A 699 -25.25 10.91 -18.68
C GLY A 699 -25.97 11.30 -17.38
N THR A 700 -25.34 12.08 -16.52
CA THR A 700 -25.94 12.55 -15.26
C THR A 700 -25.76 14.05 -15.10
N ARG A 701 -26.62 14.66 -14.27
CA ARG A 701 -26.47 16.05 -13.80
C ARG A 701 -26.22 16.06 -12.31
N GLY A 702 -25.31 16.94 -11.87
CA GLY A 702 -25.04 17.14 -10.43
C GLY A 702 -24.21 16.06 -9.75
N LEU A 703 -23.71 15.06 -10.49
CA LEU A 703 -22.79 14.04 -9.99
C LEU A 703 -21.39 14.23 -10.57
N TYR A 704 -20.39 14.26 -9.68
CA TYR A 704 -18.99 14.47 -10.02
C TYR A 704 -18.12 13.37 -9.40
N VAL A 705 -16.99 13.07 -10.03
CA VAL A 705 -15.93 12.25 -9.41
C VAL A 705 -14.69 13.10 -9.24
N VAL A 706 -14.21 13.26 -8.01
CA VAL A 706 -13.08 14.13 -7.69
C VAL A 706 -12.07 13.36 -6.84
N ASP A 707 -11.31 12.50 -7.49
CA ASP A 707 -10.16 11.78 -6.93
C ASP A 707 -9.22 11.28 -8.05
N ALA A 708 -8.20 10.48 -7.71
CA ALA A 708 -7.22 9.97 -8.68
C ALA A 708 -7.79 9.04 -9.76
N SER A 709 -9.04 8.56 -9.61
CA SER A 709 -9.70 7.73 -10.62
C SER A 709 -9.93 8.48 -11.93
N VAL A 710 -9.94 9.82 -11.92
CA VAL A 710 -10.20 10.61 -13.13
C VAL A 710 -8.98 10.82 -14.01
N PHE A 711 -7.80 10.36 -13.61
CA PHE A 711 -6.57 10.58 -14.37
C PHE A 711 -6.68 9.98 -15.78
N PRO A 712 -6.25 10.70 -16.83
CA PRO A 712 -6.30 10.15 -18.19
C PRO A 712 -5.36 8.96 -18.41
N SER A 713 -4.16 9.02 -17.83
CA SER A 713 -3.14 7.96 -17.81
C SER A 713 -2.27 8.05 -16.54
N ALA A 714 -1.28 7.17 -16.39
CA ALA A 714 -0.31 7.21 -15.30
C ALA A 714 0.46 8.56 -15.24
N SER A 715 0.55 9.17 -14.06
CA SER A 715 1.15 10.50 -13.87
C SER A 715 2.69 10.54 -13.96
N GLY A 716 3.36 9.39 -13.89
CA GLY A 716 4.82 9.27 -13.82
C GLY A 716 5.45 9.74 -12.51
N VAL A 717 4.65 10.27 -11.58
CA VAL A 717 5.05 10.73 -10.24
C VAL A 717 3.97 10.39 -9.22
N ASN A 718 4.25 10.49 -7.92
CA ASN A 718 3.24 10.24 -6.88
C ASN A 718 1.96 11.08 -7.15
N PRO A 719 0.75 10.48 -7.11
CA PRO A 719 -0.45 11.11 -7.68
C PRO A 719 -1.07 12.21 -6.81
N MET A 720 -0.60 12.42 -5.56
CA MET A 720 -1.25 13.29 -4.59
C MET A 720 -1.44 14.73 -5.09
N LEU A 721 -0.36 15.41 -5.53
CA LEU A 721 -0.45 16.80 -5.99
C LEU A 721 -1.33 16.93 -7.24
N THR A 722 -1.15 16.02 -8.19
CA THR A 722 -1.94 15.99 -9.43
C THR A 722 -3.45 15.84 -9.12
N ASN A 723 -3.79 14.95 -8.20
CA ASN A 723 -5.16 14.70 -7.75
C ASN A 723 -5.75 15.94 -7.06
N MET A 724 -5.02 16.51 -6.11
CA MET A 724 -5.45 17.71 -5.40
C MET A 724 -5.60 18.93 -6.33
N ALA A 725 -4.74 19.08 -7.34
CA ALA A 725 -4.86 20.16 -8.33
C ALA A 725 -6.08 20.00 -9.24
N ILE A 726 -6.37 18.76 -9.69
CA ILE A 726 -7.62 18.47 -10.42
C ILE A 726 -8.84 18.78 -9.54
N ALA A 727 -8.79 18.39 -8.26
CA ALA A 727 -9.85 18.67 -7.30
C ALA A 727 -10.05 20.16 -7.04
N ASP A 728 -8.97 20.93 -6.95
CA ASP A 728 -9.02 22.38 -6.79
C ASP A 728 -9.77 23.06 -7.95
N ARG A 729 -9.44 22.70 -9.19
CA ARG A 729 -10.15 23.22 -10.38
C ARG A 729 -11.61 22.78 -10.41
N ALA A 730 -11.88 21.47 -10.28
CA ALA A 730 -13.22 20.91 -10.39
C ALA A 730 -14.19 21.51 -9.35
N SER A 731 -13.76 21.62 -8.09
CA SER A 731 -14.57 22.18 -7.02
C SER A 731 -14.82 23.68 -7.17
N ARG A 732 -13.84 24.47 -7.64
CA ARG A 732 -14.03 25.90 -7.97
C ARG A 732 -14.98 26.09 -9.14
N ASN A 733 -14.94 25.22 -10.15
CA ASN A 733 -15.89 25.23 -11.26
C ASN A 733 -17.31 24.91 -10.78
N LEU A 734 -17.44 23.90 -9.91
CA LEU A 734 -18.70 23.53 -9.30
C LEU A 734 -19.29 24.69 -8.49
N ALA A 735 -18.50 25.32 -7.62
CA ALA A 735 -18.92 26.49 -6.84
C ALA A 735 -19.43 27.63 -7.75
N ARG A 736 -18.69 27.94 -8.84
CA ARG A 736 -19.11 28.96 -9.83
C ARG A 736 -20.42 28.58 -10.52
N SER A 737 -20.60 27.32 -10.89
CA SER A 737 -21.83 26.82 -11.52
C SER A 737 -23.03 26.91 -10.58
N MET A 738 -22.87 26.53 -9.32
CA MET A 738 -23.94 26.61 -8.31
C MET A 738 -24.40 28.04 -8.07
N ARG A 739 -23.46 28.99 -7.89
CA ARG A 739 -23.80 30.42 -7.74
C ARG A 739 -24.61 30.98 -8.91
N ARG A 740 -24.26 30.63 -10.15
CA ARG A 740 -25.04 31.04 -11.34
C ARG A 740 -26.43 30.41 -11.38
N GLY A 741 -26.55 29.15 -10.96
CA GLY A 741 -27.84 28.47 -10.83
C GLY A 741 -28.77 29.15 -9.82
N ASP A 742 -28.23 29.53 -8.66
CA ASP A 742 -28.98 30.23 -7.61
C ASP A 742 -29.42 31.62 -8.07
N GLN A 743 -28.55 32.39 -8.76
CA GLN A 743 -28.91 33.69 -9.32
C GLN A 743 -30.03 33.61 -10.37
N ASN A 744 -29.97 32.62 -11.27
CA ASN A 744 -31.01 32.41 -12.28
C ASN A 744 -32.35 31.94 -11.67
N PHE A 745 -32.33 31.26 -10.53
CA PHE A 745 -33.54 30.92 -9.78
C PHE A 745 -34.18 32.16 -9.15
N HIS A 746 -33.37 33.01 -8.49
CA HIS A 746 -33.86 34.25 -7.89
C HIS A 746 -34.34 35.29 -8.91
N ALA A 747 -33.79 35.31 -10.13
CA ALA A 747 -34.27 36.21 -11.19
C ALA A 747 -35.57 35.76 -11.88
N ARG A 748 -36.05 34.54 -11.58
CA ARG A 748 -37.30 33.96 -12.11
C ARG A 748 -38.45 33.97 -11.10
N LEU A 749 -38.16 34.31 -9.85
CA LEU A 749 -39.13 34.67 -8.81
C LEU A 749 -39.37 36.18 -8.86
#